data_AF-A0A2E7Y889-F1
#
_entry.id   AF-A0A2E7Y889-F1
#
_cell.length_a   1.000
_cell.length_b   1.000
_cell.length_c   1.000
_cell.angle_alpha   90.00
_cell.angle_beta   90.00
_cell.angle_gamma   90.00
#
_symmetry.space_group_name_H-M   'P 1'
#
loop_
_entity.id
_entity.type
_entity.pdbx_description
1 polymer ?
#
loop_
_entity_poly.entity_id
_entity_poly.type
_entity_poly.pdbx_seq_one_letter_code
_entity_poly.pdbx_strand_id
1 'polypeptide(L)'
;MRKTGALGITIVLCAGCAVHHDTQIERLSQFAPSAQDHVALAADGEDRVLVTWDSRRQQGGFYGIQGRFLHADGTFASEEFTINTNVQGHQMHPAVCMNADGEAWAAWTSWGQDGQEGGIVARWFDGFSWHDEVAVNVQRHGHQNEVVLSAGAGDTAMAVWTSPTEEGRRVHARLLHPDGASGSEFDVSTGSGHHASPSIASIPGGWVIVWASRDDERFTVHAVEMTADGTVGEPRILAADAIEPAIASNGQTVLATWLARDPHGWQVQAQRLGIDDAPQTIAAPTPGRWISGAAAAVDPEGRCGVAWNIDKPVHEVHARIAEPGGWFGESILLGEGAHLERARGTARLHMSGNGTLLAAAGGSAGDDRKAATLLATGRAGTARWTSLDLPQPDLTYAMVQANAPIPPIWDPEFRPVPPPVNARPQRGDIGFAGMGPTGWTPPDPDLAAGPNHVVEVVNGGIAGYTHSGQLVFQDEIEDSYGFWGEVGATSFVFDPEVVYDQRSNRFFAMANERSGGGGSYFLLAVSENSSPAGAWHKYRLSMSHIDDDIDSPNLAVGDDAVYLSCDMFGPDKYPILMVPKEQVLVGDPVSGTRELMLSGSGNQSLGLARSTDDEPGVPQFMLQSSEGSGNGVNFNEVRIHAILDPLGTPSTQSFDLQVPTYSYPSQVPQQGTSTQHYLFEPRFWSCMYRNGSIWAVHHVGSSRARVRWYEIDLRGWPDSGQVPTLAQSGEIDEGTGIYTFFPSIAVDGNNNVCIVFARSASNEYTSMWRALRNPSDPSGTLQPASLVKSSSAPETSGRWGDYSGASPDPDNTAIWLAHEWRDSGGWRTWIDKAGVEPPVTVQVPGDYATIQAAIDDVPTGSIIQVGPGVYSEQIDFGGRSLSLYGSGAEETIIDAQQQGTVVTLMDGETSIIEGFTITGGYMTTGSAFRINGDPAISDCIIRDNIATSNYCILSTGNPVISGTLLCHNDPNVIGITWVDGGGNSFEDTCPGGCSADVDGDGTVGVNDVLLVIANFGGSGSGDVNGDGVVDVSDILFVISWWGDC
;
A
#
# COMPACT_ATOMS: atom_id res chain seq x y z
N MET A 1 38.60 -58.64 55.34
CA MET A 1 37.93 -59.26 56.49
C MET A 1 37.23 -58.17 57.30
N ARG A 2 35.87 -58.27 57.45
CA ARG A 2 34.91 -57.68 58.43
C ARG A 2 34.98 -56.17 58.78
N LYS A 3 33.97 -55.33 58.45
CA LYS A 3 32.72 -54.95 59.20
C LYS A 3 33.04 -54.37 60.61
N THR A 4 32.64 -53.17 61.06
CA THR A 4 31.37 -52.38 61.09
C THR A 4 31.70 -50.94 61.60
N GLY A 5 31.12 -49.81 61.18
CA GLY A 5 29.80 -49.27 61.59
C GLY A 5 29.89 -47.75 61.90
N ALA A 6 28.97 -46.97 61.28
CA ALA A 6 28.61 -45.53 61.34
C ALA A 6 29.26 -44.55 62.36
N LEU A 7 29.75 -43.39 61.86
CA LEU A 7 29.13 -42.03 61.93
C LEU A 7 30.17 -40.92 61.65
N GLY A 8 29.78 -39.94 60.83
CA GLY A 8 30.38 -38.60 60.79
C GLY A 8 31.40 -38.33 59.68
N ILE A 9 30.94 -38.16 58.43
CA ILE A 9 31.69 -37.36 57.44
C ILE A 9 30.91 -36.07 57.24
N THR A 10 31.46 -34.99 57.79
CA THR A 10 31.17 -33.61 57.41
C THR A 10 31.50 -33.47 55.92
N ILE A 11 30.49 -33.46 55.06
CA ILE A 11 30.65 -32.98 53.69
C ILE A 11 30.63 -31.45 53.81
N VAL A 12 31.80 -30.86 53.56
CA VAL A 12 31.92 -29.43 53.27
C VAL A 12 31.04 -29.17 52.05
N LEU A 13 29.92 -28.50 52.26
CA LEU A 13 29.12 -27.90 51.20
C LEU A 13 30.01 -26.85 50.51
N CYS A 14 30.62 -27.23 49.38
CA CYS A 14 30.96 -26.26 48.37
C CYS A 14 29.63 -25.74 47.81
N ALA A 15 29.19 -24.59 48.32
CA ALA A 15 28.28 -23.72 47.61
C ALA A 15 28.96 -23.34 46.27
N GLY A 16 28.27 -23.58 45.16
CA GLY A 16 28.76 -23.23 43.83
C GLY A 16 29.07 -24.43 42.92
N CYS A 17 28.09 -25.31 42.73
CA CYS A 17 27.96 -26.02 41.46
C CYS A 17 26.47 -25.97 41.12
N ALA A 18 26.08 -24.95 40.33
CA ALA A 18 24.81 -25.00 39.62
C ALA A 18 24.83 -26.28 38.77
N VAL A 19 23.86 -27.16 38.98
CA VAL A 19 23.61 -28.25 38.04
C VAL A 19 23.08 -27.57 36.78
N HIS A 20 23.96 -27.36 35.80
CA HIS A 20 23.55 -26.92 34.47
C HIS A 20 22.63 -28.00 33.91
N HIS A 21 21.33 -27.71 33.85
CA HIS A 21 20.43 -28.44 32.97
C HIS A 21 20.78 -28.02 31.54
N ASP A 22 21.07 -28.99 30.67
CA ASP A 22 21.35 -28.75 29.25
C ASP A 22 20.03 -28.33 28.58
N THR A 23 19.74 -27.04 28.49
CA THR A 23 18.52 -26.54 27.86
C THR A 23 18.69 -26.44 26.34
N GLN A 24 17.68 -26.86 25.57
CA GLN A 24 17.68 -26.79 24.10
C GLN A 24 16.68 -25.73 23.61
N ILE A 25 17.07 -24.98 22.58
CA ILE A 25 16.27 -23.94 21.92
C ILE A 25 16.15 -24.34 20.46
N GLU A 26 14.93 -24.63 19.99
CA GLU A 26 14.66 -25.07 18.63
C GLU A 26 13.78 -24.08 17.88
N ARG A 27 14.22 -23.64 16.70
CA ARG A 27 13.41 -22.84 15.77
C ARG A 27 12.41 -23.75 15.07
N LEU A 28 11.13 -23.44 15.20
CA LEU A 28 10.03 -24.23 14.63
C LEU A 28 9.71 -23.82 13.19
N SER A 29 9.73 -22.52 12.91
CA SER A 29 9.41 -21.95 11.60
C SER A 29 10.54 -22.13 10.59
N GLN A 30 10.27 -22.80 9.46
CA GLN A 30 11.08 -22.79 8.25
C GLN A 30 10.92 -21.48 7.46
N PHE A 31 9.81 -20.77 7.67
CA PHE A 31 9.64 -19.42 7.18
C PHE A 31 10.52 -18.48 8.01
N ALA A 32 11.63 -18.07 7.38
CA ALA A 32 12.62 -17.15 7.91
C ALA A 32 12.27 -15.67 7.69
N PRO A 33 11.64 -15.28 6.57
CA PRO A 33 11.15 -13.92 6.42
C PRO A 33 10.08 -13.67 7.48
N SER A 34 10.04 -12.47 8.06
CA SER A 34 8.90 -12.01 8.83
C SER A 34 8.69 -12.61 10.24
N ALA A 35 7.76 -12.00 10.99
CA ALA A 35 7.46 -12.30 12.38
C ALA A 35 6.57 -13.54 12.52
N GLN A 36 6.94 -14.39 13.48
CA GLN A 36 6.11 -15.45 14.01
C GLN A 36 5.84 -15.19 15.49
N ASP A 37 4.59 -14.91 15.82
CA ASP A 37 4.16 -14.53 17.17
C ASP A 37 3.09 -15.51 17.72
N HIS A 38 2.77 -15.36 19.01
CA HIS A 38 1.72 -16.13 19.71
C HIS A 38 1.83 -17.66 19.58
N VAL A 39 3.03 -18.18 19.78
CA VAL A 39 3.30 -19.62 19.74
C VAL A 39 2.49 -20.35 20.84
N ALA A 40 1.79 -21.39 20.46
CA ALA A 40 0.99 -22.25 21.32
C ALA A 40 1.33 -23.72 21.06
N LEU A 41 1.31 -24.57 22.08
CA LEU A 41 1.61 -25.99 21.95
C LEU A 41 0.60 -26.87 22.69
N ALA A 42 0.40 -28.08 22.18
CA ALA A 42 -0.33 -29.16 22.84
C ALA A 42 0.30 -30.51 22.49
N ALA A 43 0.20 -31.48 23.40
CA ALA A 43 0.76 -32.81 23.19
C ALA A 43 -0.20 -33.93 23.60
N ASP A 44 -0.02 -35.11 23.02
CA ASP A 44 -0.82 -36.30 23.31
C ASP A 44 -0.20 -37.23 24.37
N GLY A 45 -0.79 -38.41 24.56
CA GLY A 45 -0.34 -39.41 25.52
C GLY A 45 0.97 -40.11 25.16
N GLU A 46 1.47 -39.92 23.93
CA GLU A 46 2.78 -40.40 23.46
C GLU A 46 3.80 -39.25 23.36
N ASP A 47 3.51 -38.08 23.93
CA ASP A 47 4.31 -36.84 23.87
C ASP A 47 4.54 -36.32 22.44
N ARG A 48 3.69 -36.68 21.45
CA ARG A 48 3.69 -36.02 20.13
C ARG A 48 3.09 -34.64 20.29
N VAL A 49 3.73 -33.61 19.72
CA VAL A 49 3.39 -32.21 19.95
C VAL A 49 2.89 -31.55 18.66
N LEU A 50 1.77 -30.84 18.70
CA LEU A 50 1.42 -29.84 17.68
C LEU A 50 1.76 -28.46 18.24
N VAL A 51 2.58 -27.73 17.49
CA VAL A 51 2.88 -26.32 17.80
C VAL A 51 2.29 -25.45 16.70
N THR A 52 1.65 -24.36 17.10
CA THR A 52 0.98 -23.40 16.21
C THR A 52 1.44 -21.98 16.49
N TRP A 53 1.52 -21.15 15.47
CA TRP A 53 1.87 -19.73 15.59
C TRP A 53 1.17 -18.92 14.51
N ASP A 54 0.96 -17.63 14.73
CA ASP A 54 0.64 -16.75 13.61
C ASP A 54 1.94 -16.31 12.94
N SER A 55 1.96 -16.39 11.63
CA SER A 55 3.09 -16.06 10.77
C SER A 55 2.65 -15.00 9.80
N ARG A 56 3.37 -13.88 9.82
CA ARG A 56 3.06 -12.75 8.96
C ARG A 56 3.60 -12.97 7.56
N ARG A 57 2.80 -12.72 6.52
CA ARG A 57 3.20 -12.79 5.08
C ARG A 57 3.76 -14.13 4.58
N GLN A 58 3.65 -15.20 5.34
CA GLN A 58 4.01 -16.53 4.86
C GLN A 58 3.10 -17.03 3.71
N GLN A 59 1.92 -16.42 3.59
CA GLN A 59 0.93 -16.70 2.56
C GLN A 59 0.15 -15.42 2.25
N GLY A 60 -0.79 -15.48 1.30
CA GLY A 60 -1.70 -14.37 1.01
C GLY A 60 -2.44 -13.87 2.26
N GLY A 61 -2.62 -12.54 2.36
CA GLY A 61 -3.14 -11.87 3.55
C GLY A 61 -2.03 -11.24 4.42
N PHE A 62 -2.41 -10.67 5.58
CA PHE A 62 -1.44 -10.04 6.47
C PHE A 62 -0.78 -11.07 7.42
N TYR A 63 -1.59 -11.84 8.14
CA TYR A 63 -1.15 -12.91 9.04
C TYR A 63 -1.89 -14.21 8.71
N GLY A 64 -1.17 -15.33 8.74
CA GLY A 64 -1.71 -16.69 8.59
C GLY A 64 -1.37 -17.57 9.77
N ILE A 65 -2.21 -18.55 10.09
CA ILE A 65 -1.92 -19.52 11.15
C ILE A 65 -1.11 -20.68 10.58
N GLN A 66 0.05 -20.93 11.15
CA GLN A 66 0.93 -22.03 10.79
C GLN A 66 0.99 -23.05 11.91
N GLY A 67 1.37 -24.28 11.55
CA GLY A 67 1.58 -25.36 12.49
C GLY A 67 2.65 -26.34 12.05
N ARG A 68 3.15 -27.09 13.02
CA ARG A 68 4.11 -28.18 12.81
C ARG A 68 3.96 -29.24 13.89
N PHE A 69 4.01 -30.50 13.49
CA PHE A 69 4.06 -31.64 14.40
C PHE A 69 5.49 -32.02 14.75
N LEU A 70 5.71 -32.40 16.01
CA LEU A 70 6.95 -32.92 16.54
C LEU A 70 6.72 -34.28 17.20
N HIS A 71 7.75 -35.13 17.13
CA HIS A 71 7.84 -36.35 17.91
C HIS A 71 8.21 -36.05 19.36
N ALA A 72 8.00 -37.03 20.25
CA ALA A 72 8.35 -36.96 21.67
C ALA A 72 9.82 -36.62 21.97
N ASP A 73 10.71 -36.90 21.02
CA ASP A 73 12.14 -36.60 21.11
C ASP A 73 12.51 -35.21 20.59
N GLY A 74 11.51 -34.38 20.22
CA GLY A 74 11.68 -33.04 19.69
C GLY A 74 12.02 -32.98 18.19
N THR A 75 12.11 -34.12 17.50
CA THR A 75 12.33 -34.12 16.05
C THR A 75 11.06 -33.77 15.27
N PHE A 76 11.19 -33.10 14.13
CA PHE A 76 10.05 -32.71 13.30
C PHE A 76 9.36 -33.94 12.70
N ALA A 77 8.08 -34.11 13.02
CA ALA A 77 7.21 -35.17 12.51
C ALA A 77 6.47 -34.75 11.23
N SER A 78 6.43 -33.45 10.94
CA SER A 78 5.89 -32.89 9.70
C SER A 78 6.75 -31.74 9.17
N GLU A 79 6.53 -31.40 7.90
CA GLU A 79 6.88 -30.06 7.42
C GLU A 79 6.00 -29.01 8.11
N GLU A 80 6.33 -27.74 7.89
CA GLU A 80 5.48 -26.64 8.33
C GLU A 80 4.28 -26.54 7.40
N PHE A 81 3.09 -26.30 7.94
CA PHE A 81 1.86 -26.24 7.16
C PHE A 81 0.93 -25.12 7.65
N THR A 82 0.14 -24.57 6.74
CA THR A 82 -0.87 -23.58 7.08
C THR A 82 -2.15 -24.24 7.58
N ILE A 83 -2.62 -23.77 8.73
CA ILE A 83 -3.84 -24.22 9.40
C ILE A 83 -5.08 -23.54 8.82
N ASN A 84 -5.04 -22.22 8.56
CA ASN A 84 -6.17 -21.51 7.97
C ASN A 84 -6.27 -21.73 6.44
N THR A 85 -7.47 -21.59 5.92
CA THR A 85 -7.89 -21.60 4.52
C THR A 85 -8.38 -20.21 4.09
N ASN A 86 -9.00 -19.45 5.00
CA ASN A 86 -9.32 -18.04 4.73
C ASN A 86 -8.04 -17.20 4.79
N VAL A 87 -7.64 -16.66 3.66
CA VAL A 87 -6.41 -15.87 3.49
C VAL A 87 -6.67 -14.35 3.49
N GLN A 88 -7.93 -13.90 3.55
CA GLN A 88 -8.24 -12.47 3.61
C GLN A 88 -8.17 -11.95 5.05
N GLY A 89 -7.60 -10.75 5.24
CA GLY A 89 -7.49 -10.12 6.54
C GLY A 89 -6.39 -10.71 7.43
N HIS A 90 -6.53 -10.53 8.74
CA HIS A 90 -5.59 -11.03 9.75
C HIS A 90 -6.10 -12.34 10.35
N GLN A 91 -5.26 -13.37 10.35
CA GLN A 91 -5.48 -14.61 11.10
C GLN A 91 -4.45 -14.64 12.23
N MET A 92 -4.88 -14.42 13.47
CA MET A 92 -3.97 -14.16 14.60
C MET A 92 -4.39 -14.89 15.88
N HIS A 93 -3.45 -15.00 16.82
CA HIS A 93 -3.66 -15.55 18.17
C HIS A 93 -4.15 -17.01 18.15
N PRO A 94 -3.38 -17.96 17.58
CA PRO A 94 -3.79 -19.34 17.57
C PRO A 94 -3.72 -19.99 18.95
N ALA A 95 -4.73 -20.78 19.28
CA ALA A 95 -4.75 -21.73 20.38
C ALA A 95 -4.82 -23.15 19.84
N VAL A 96 -4.22 -24.09 20.57
CA VAL A 96 -4.23 -25.51 20.21
C VAL A 96 -4.50 -26.38 21.44
N CYS A 97 -5.22 -27.48 21.25
CA CYS A 97 -5.35 -28.56 22.23
C CYS A 97 -5.27 -29.93 21.53
N MET A 98 -4.89 -30.96 22.26
CA MET A 98 -4.74 -32.32 21.75
C MET A 98 -5.18 -33.33 22.82
N ASN A 99 -5.88 -34.39 22.42
CA ASN A 99 -6.26 -35.48 23.32
C ASN A 99 -5.18 -36.57 23.37
N ALA A 100 -5.38 -37.56 24.25
CA ALA A 100 -4.38 -38.62 24.45
C ALA A 100 -4.18 -39.53 23.22
N ASP A 101 -5.17 -39.60 22.32
CA ASP A 101 -5.14 -40.43 21.11
C ASP A 101 -4.48 -39.70 19.91
N GLY A 102 -4.21 -38.40 20.04
CA GLY A 102 -3.56 -37.56 19.02
C GLY A 102 -4.52 -36.76 18.14
N GLU A 103 -5.81 -36.70 18.47
CA GLU A 103 -6.76 -35.78 17.82
C GLU A 103 -6.57 -34.37 18.37
N ALA A 104 -6.50 -33.38 17.50
CA ALA A 104 -6.19 -32.00 17.88
C ALA A 104 -7.19 -30.98 17.32
N TRP A 105 -7.32 -29.87 18.01
CA TRP A 105 -8.06 -28.70 17.57
C TRP A 105 -7.14 -27.49 17.59
N ALA A 106 -7.19 -26.67 16.54
CA ALA A 106 -6.61 -25.34 16.51
C ALA A 106 -7.70 -24.30 16.29
N ALA A 107 -7.64 -23.17 17.01
CA ALA A 107 -8.58 -22.07 16.87
C ALA A 107 -7.84 -20.73 16.85
N TRP A 108 -8.37 -19.72 16.16
CA TRP A 108 -7.74 -18.41 16.03
C TRP A 108 -8.77 -17.30 15.86
N THR A 109 -8.30 -16.06 15.97
CA THR A 109 -9.09 -14.87 15.63
C THR A 109 -8.95 -14.58 14.14
N SER A 110 -10.06 -14.63 13.40
CA SER A 110 -10.13 -14.29 11.98
C SER A 110 -10.81 -12.94 11.77
N TRP A 111 -10.13 -12.04 11.06
CA TRP A 111 -10.64 -10.69 10.83
C TRP A 111 -11.48 -10.61 9.55
N GLY A 112 -12.69 -10.06 9.65
CA GLY A 112 -13.58 -9.82 8.50
C GLY A 112 -14.31 -11.06 7.96
N GLN A 113 -13.91 -12.29 8.33
CA GLN A 113 -14.47 -13.53 7.77
C GLN A 113 -15.97 -13.70 8.06
N ASP A 114 -16.46 -13.20 9.18
CA ASP A 114 -17.87 -13.28 9.57
C ASP A 114 -18.69 -12.02 9.21
N GLY A 115 -18.05 -11.05 8.52
CA GLY A 115 -18.61 -9.75 8.15
C GLY A 115 -18.52 -8.68 9.23
N GLN A 116 -17.76 -8.92 10.30
CA GLN A 116 -17.51 -7.99 11.42
C GLN A 116 -15.99 -7.85 11.66
N GLU A 117 -15.57 -7.30 12.80
CA GLU A 117 -14.15 -7.10 13.11
C GLU A 117 -13.41 -8.42 13.30
N GLY A 118 -13.36 -8.97 14.52
CA GLY A 118 -12.71 -10.25 14.82
C GLY A 118 -13.73 -11.33 15.17
N GLY A 119 -13.73 -12.43 14.42
CA GLY A 119 -14.49 -13.66 14.70
C GLY A 119 -13.57 -14.80 15.13
N ILE A 120 -14.11 -15.82 15.80
CA ILE A 120 -13.37 -17.01 16.25
C ILE A 120 -13.65 -18.16 15.29
N VAL A 121 -12.58 -18.72 14.72
CA VAL A 121 -12.63 -19.85 13.78
C VAL A 121 -11.77 -20.97 14.31
N ALA A 122 -12.16 -22.22 14.03
CA ALA A 122 -11.40 -23.39 14.44
C ALA A 122 -11.29 -24.44 13.33
N ARG A 123 -10.35 -25.36 13.50
CA ARG A 123 -10.09 -26.49 12.61
C ARG A 123 -9.70 -27.72 13.42
N TRP A 124 -10.27 -28.86 13.05
CA TRP A 124 -10.00 -30.16 13.67
C TRP A 124 -8.98 -30.98 12.86
N PHE A 125 -8.17 -31.75 13.57
CA PHE A 125 -7.10 -32.62 13.06
C PHE A 125 -7.26 -34.04 13.62
N ASP A 126 -7.24 -35.03 12.73
CA ASP A 126 -7.13 -36.46 13.02
C ASP A 126 -5.74 -36.93 12.59
N GLY A 127 -4.79 -36.90 13.52
CA GLY A 127 -3.37 -37.03 13.22
C GLY A 127 -2.87 -35.95 12.25
N PHE A 128 -2.33 -36.35 11.10
CA PHE A 128 -1.88 -35.44 10.04
C PHE A 128 -3.00 -35.02 9.06
N SER A 129 -4.22 -35.54 9.22
CA SER A 129 -5.36 -35.17 8.38
C SER A 129 -6.10 -33.99 9.00
N TRP A 130 -6.61 -33.08 8.18
CA TRP A 130 -7.35 -31.89 8.63
C TRP A 130 -8.72 -31.78 7.96
N HIS A 131 -9.66 -31.17 8.67
CA HIS A 131 -11.03 -30.95 8.23
C HIS A 131 -11.24 -29.52 7.73
N ASP A 132 -12.45 -29.15 7.35
CA ASP A 132 -12.77 -27.77 6.97
C ASP A 132 -12.81 -26.83 8.20
N GLU A 133 -12.68 -25.53 7.96
CA GLU A 133 -12.87 -24.52 9.00
C GLU A 133 -14.30 -24.48 9.52
N VAL A 134 -14.44 -24.28 10.83
CA VAL A 134 -15.73 -24.11 11.50
C VAL A 134 -15.77 -22.78 12.26
N ALA A 135 -16.83 -22.01 12.05
CA ALA A 135 -17.08 -20.82 12.85
C ALA A 135 -17.45 -21.21 14.29
N VAL A 136 -16.70 -20.71 15.26
CA VAL A 136 -16.92 -20.98 16.68
C VAL A 136 -17.95 -20.04 17.24
N ASN A 137 -17.82 -18.74 16.97
CA ASN A 137 -18.77 -17.75 17.46
C ASN A 137 -20.07 -17.71 16.62
N VAL A 138 -21.20 -17.60 17.30
CA VAL A 138 -22.55 -17.36 16.78
C VAL A 138 -22.89 -15.88 16.90
N GLN A 139 -22.62 -15.26 18.06
CA GLN A 139 -22.62 -13.80 18.16
C GLN A 139 -21.50 -13.24 17.28
N ARG A 140 -21.80 -12.23 16.46
CA ARG A 140 -20.81 -11.61 15.55
C ARG A 140 -20.48 -10.16 15.89
N HIS A 141 -21.26 -9.54 16.78
CA HIS A 141 -21.12 -8.12 17.03
C HIS A 141 -19.78 -7.78 17.71
N GLY A 142 -19.00 -6.92 17.05
CA GLY A 142 -17.75 -6.37 17.56
C GLY A 142 -16.57 -7.35 17.57
N HIS A 143 -15.48 -6.94 18.21
CA HIS A 143 -14.21 -7.68 18.21
C HIS A 143 -14.16 -8.82 19.22
N GLN A 144 -14.26 -10.06 18.76
CA GLN A 144 -14.05 -11.26 19.57
C GLN A 144 -12.61 -11.76 19.42
N ASN A 145 -11.97 -12.15 20.53
CA ASN A 145 -10.56 -12.55 20.55
C ASN A 145 -10.20 -13.38 21.80
N GLU A 146 -8.90 -13.67 21.98
CA GLU A 146 -8.34 -14.42 23.11
C GLU A 146 -8.94 -15.82 23.28
N VAL A 147 -9.08 -16.54 22.16
CA VAL A 147 -9.58 -17.92 22.18
C VAL A 147 -8.58 -18.85 22.86
N VAL A 148 -9.08 -19.72 23.74
CA VAL A 148 -8.37 -20.84 24.38
C VAL A 148 -9.08 -22.14 24.04
N LEU A 149 -8.36 -23.26 24.08
CA LEU A 149 -8.92 -24.60 23.87
C LEU A 149 -8.53 -25.56 24.99
N SER A 150 -9.44 -26.49 25.32
CA SER A 150 -9.12 -27.69 26.10
C SER A 150 -9.80 -28.90 25.47
N ALA A 151 -9.06 -30.01 25.34
CA ALA A 151 -9.59 -31.25 24.81
C ALA A 151 -10.73 -31.78 25.70
N GLY A 152 -11.77 -32.31 25.06
CA GLY A 152 -12.89 -32.99 25.69
C GLY A 152 -12.74 -34.51 25.60
N ALA A 153 -13.86 -35.22 25.74
CA ALA A 153 -13.89 -36.67 25.53
C ALA A 153 -13.90 -36.98 24.03
N GLY A 154 -13.09 -37.94 23.59
CA GLY A 154 -12.95 -38.29 22.18
C GLY A 154 -12.52 -37.08 21.35
N ASP A 155 -13.25 -36.84 20.26
CA ASP A 155 -12.97 -35.85 19.21
C ASP A 155 -13.44 -34.42 19.54
N THR A 156 -13.95 -34.19 20.75
CA THR A 156 -14.53 -32.90 21.17
C THR A 156 -13.51 -31.95 21.78
N ALA A 157 -13.77 -30.64 21.72
CA ALA A 157 -12.98 -29.63 22.43
C ALA A 157 -13.88 -28.53 23.00
N MET A 158 -13.48 -27.93 24.11
CA MET A 158 -14.11 -26.73 24.65
C MET A 158 -13.33 -25.49 24.20
N ALA A 159 -13.99 -24.59 23.48
CA ALA A 159 -13.46 -23.28 23.15
C ALA A 159 -14.00 -22.22 24.11
N VAL A 160 -13.11 -21.35 24.59
CA VAL A 160 -13.47 -20.21 25.45
C VAL A 160 -12.81 -18.96 24.89
N TRP A 161 -13.51 -17.83 24.83
CA TRP A 161 -12.98 -16.58 24.26
C TRP A 161 -13.62 -15.37 24.93
N THR A 162 -13.19 -14.15 24.56
CA THR A 162 -13.83 -12.92 25.03
C THR A 162 -14.67 -12.27 23.94
N SER A 163 -15.86 -11.81 24.34
CA SER A 163 -16.78 -11.07 23.47
C SER A 163 -17.11 -9.70 24.07
N PRO A 164 -17.31 -8.67 23.23
CA PRO A 164 -17.75 -7.37 23.68
C PRO A 164 -19.24 -7.39 24.08
N THR A 165 -19.57 -6.60 25.09
CA THR A 165 -20.94 -6.35 25.56
C THR A 165 -21.14 -4.86 25.78
N GLU A 166 -22.39 -4.41 25.95
CA GLU A 166 -22.70 -3.00 26.26
C GLU A 166 -22.03 -2.50 27.57
N GLU A 167 -21.72 -3.43 28.48
CA GLU A 167 -21.16 -3.14 29.82
C GLU A 167 -19.66 -3.52 29.96
N GLY A 168 -18.97 -3.82 28.85
CA GLY A 168 -17.54 -4.17 28.84
C GLY A 168 -17.22 -5.42 28.00
N ARG A 169 -16.45 -6.37 28.55
CA ARG A 169 -16.11 -7.64 27.88
C ARG A 169 -16.44 -8.83 28.78
N ARG A 170 -16.97 -9.90 28.20
CA ARG A 170 -17.31 -11.14 28.91
C ARG A 170 -16.59 -12.34 28.31
N VAL A 171 -16.42 -13.37 29.14
CA VAL A 171 -15.90 -14.68 28.74
C VAL A 171 -17.07 -15.55 28.30
N HIS A 172 -16.96 -16.13 27.10
CA HIS A 172 -17.92 -17.03 26.49
C HIS A 172 -17.29 -18.39 26.22
N ALA A 173 -18.12 -19.43 26.14
CA ALA A 173 -17.68 -20.79 25.83
C ALA A 173 -18.61 -21.50 24.83
N ARG A 174 -18.04 -22.46 24.09
CA ARG A 174 -18.79 -23.34 23.20
C ARG A 174 -18.06 -24.68 23.01
N LEU A 175 -18.84 -25.75 23.05
CA LEU A 175 -18.37 -27.10 22.74
C LEU A 175 -18.24 -27.28 21.22
N LEU A 176 -17.10 -27.81 20.79
CA LEU A 176 -16.75 -28.10 19.40
C LEU A 176 -16.84 -29.60 19.11
N HIS A 177 -17.38 -29.93 17.94
CA HIS A 177 -17.46 -31.28 17.39
C HIS A 177 -16.93 -31.30 15.94
N PRO A 178 -16.37 -32.43 15.48
CA PRO A 178 -15.85 -32.56 14.11
C PRO A 178 -16.84 -32.30 12.98
N ASP A 179 -18.14 -32.56 13.20
CA ASP A 179 -19.20 -32.35 12.22
C ASP A 179 -19.64 -30.86 12.14
N GLY A 180 -19.00 -29.99 12.92
CA GLY A 180 -19.29 -28.57 13.05
C GLY A 180 -19.43 -28.16 14.52
N ALA A 181 -19.43 -26.85 14.79
CA ALA A 181 -19.75 -26.36 16.14
C ALA A 181 -21.24 -26.63 16.46
N SER A 182 -21.54 -27.74 17.14
CA SER A 182 -22.89 -28.19 17.48
C SER A 182 -23.21 -27.94 18.95
N GLY A 183 -23.50 -26.69 19.30
CA GLY A 183 -23.92 -26.28 20.64
C GLY A 183 -24.34 -24.81 20.73
N SER A 184 -25.07 -24.43 21.78
CA SER A 184 -25.30 -23.03 22.14
C SER A 184 -24.04 -22.39 22.72
N GLU A 185 -23.89 -21.09 22.53
CA GLU A 185 -22.90 -20.31 23.28
C GLU A 185 -23.39 -20.10 24.71
N PHE A 186 -22.48 -20.14 25.67
CA PHE A 186 -22.77 -19.90 27.08
C PHE A 186 -21.90 -18.77 27.63
N ASP A 187 -22.48 -17.92 28.47
CA ASP A 187 -21.73 -16.91 29.23
C ASP A 187 -21.03 -17.59 30.40
N VAL A 188 -19.69 -17.58 30.42
CA VAL A 188 -18.88 -18.12 31.52
C VAL A 188 -18.80 -17.11 32.67
N SER A 189 -18.74 -15.83 32.33
CA SER A 189 -18.66 -14.74 33.28
C SER A 189 -19.89 -13.86 33.24
N THR A 190 -20.43 -13.49 34.41
CA THR A 190 -21.60 -12.61 34.54
C THR A 190 -21.24 -11.27 35.18
N GLY A 191 -22.02 -10.22 34.92
CA GLY A 191 -21.86 -8.88 35.52
C GLY A 191 -21.25 -7.83 34.57
N SER A 192 -21.04 -6.62 35.11
CA SER A 192 -20.40 -5.48 34.44
C SER A 192 -18.88 -5.49 34.66
N GLY A 193 -18.09 -5.08 33.67
CA GLY A 193 -16.64 -4.99 33.80
C GLY A 193 -15.88 -5.52 32.58
N HIS A 194 -14.54 -5.43 32.61
CA HIS A 194 -13.68 -5.92 31.55
C HIS A 194 -13.05 -7.26 31.94
N HIS A 195 -13.55 -8.35 31.35
CA HIS A 195 -13.01 -9.68 31.54
C HIS A 195 -12.08 -10.05 30.38
N ALA A 196 -10.91 -10.60 30.69
CA ALA A 196 -9.84 -10.87 29.74
C ALA A 196 -8.97 -12.05 30.19
N SER A 197 -8.07 -12.49 29.32
CA SER A 197 -7.08 -13.54 29.60
C SER A 197 -7.68 -14.84 30.13
N PRO A 198 -8.67 -15.45 29.43
CA PRO A 198 -9.18 -16.75 29.85
C PRO A 198 -8.08 -17.82 29.76
N SER A 199 -8.19 -18.87 30.57
CA SER A 199 -7.41 -20.10 30.46
C SER A 199 -8.26 -21.28 30.96
N ILE A 200 -8.09 -22.46 30.38
CA ILE A 200 -8.97 -23.61 30.59
C ILE A 200 -8.18 -24.90 30.77
N ALA A 201 -8.63 -25.76 31.68
CA ALA A 201 -8.10 -27.12 31.84
C ALA A 201 -9.23 -28.13 32.06
N SER A 202 -9.10 -29.32 31.48
CA SER A 202 -10.04 -30.43 31.67
C SER A 202 -9.89 -31.04 33.06
N ILE A 203 -11.01 -31.38 33.69
CA ILE A 203 -11.10 -32.12 34.95
C ILE A 203 -12.10 -33.28 34.82
N PRO A 204 -12.13 -34.23 35.75
CA PRO A 204 -13.12 -35.30 35.72
C PRO A 204 -14.54 -34.71 35.75
N GLY A 205 -15.29 -34.91 34.66
CA GLY A 205 -16.67 -34.44 34.54
C GLY A 205 -16.86 -33.03 33.96
N GLY A 206 -15.80 -32.34 33.53
CA GLY A 206 -15.92 -31.02 32.92
C GLY A 206 -14.59 -30.27 32.76
N TRP A 207 -14.63 -28.96 32.97
CA TRP A 207 -13.48 -28.06 32.84
C TRP A 207 -13.44 -27.05 33.99
N VAL A 208 -12.25 -26.53 34.26
CA VAL A 208 -12.05 -25.35 35.09
C VAL A 208 -11.60 -24.21 34.18
N ILE A 209 -12.28 -23.07 34.26
CA ILE A 209 -11.94 -21.87 33.50
C ILE A 209 -11.51 -20.80 34.50
N VAL A 210 -10.39 -20.14 34.21
CA VAL A 210 -9.88 -18.98 34.96
C VAL A 210 -9.79 -17.76 34.06
N TRP A 211 -9.99 -16.56 34.61
CA TRP A 211 -9.87 -15.31 33.85
C TRP A 211 -9.52 -14.14 34.77
N ALA A 212 -8.98 -13.07 34.18
CA ALA A 212 -8.79 -11.81 34.85
C ALA A 212 -10.03 -10.93 34.66
N SER A 213 -10.47 -10.26 35.73
CA SER A 213 -11.51 -9.24 35.70
C SER A 213 -10.95 -7.92 36.21
N ARG A 214 -11.27 -6.84 35.49
CA ARG A 214 -10.96 -5.45 35.86
C ARG A 214 -12.26 -4.68 36.07
N ASP A 215 -12.42 -4.14 37.27
CA ASP A 215 -13.36 -3.05 37.57
C ASP A 215 -12.59 -1.72 37.70
N ASP A 216 -13.30 -0.59 37.88
CA ASP A 216 -12.71 0.76 37.87
C ASP A 216 -11.59 0.98 38.92
N GLU A 217 -11.41 0.08 39.88
CA GLU A 217 -10.42 0.23 40.95
C GLU A 217 -9.56 -1.03 41.27
N ARG A 218 -9.86 -2.23 40.73
CA ARG A 218 -9.17 -3.49 41.10
C ARG A 218 -9.04 -4.50 39.96
N PHE A 219 -7.97 -5.32 40.04
CA PHE A 219 -7.76 -6.50 39.20
C PHE A 219 -7.97 -7.76 40.03
N THR A 220 -8.76 -8.71 39.54
CA THR A 220 -9.04 -9.97 40.24
C THR A 220 -8.91 -11.16 39.31
N VAL A 221 -8.41 -12.28 39.81
CA VAL A 221 -8.41 -13.55 39.10
C VAL A 221 -9.57 -14.39 39.62
N HIS A 222 -10.41 -14.85 38.71
CA HIS A 222 -11.58 -15.69 38.98
C HIS A 222 -11.35 -17.11 38.47
N ALA A 223 -12.09 -18.05 39.04
CA ALA A 223 -12.19 -19.41 38.57
C ALA A 223 -13.64 -19.89 38.64
N VAL A 224 -14.03 -20.71 37.68
CA VAL A 224 -15.32 -21.41 37.67
C VAL A 224 -15.15 -22.83 37.18
N GLU A 225 -15.90 -23.75 37.76
CA GLU A 225 -16.06 -25.10 37.25
C GLU A 225 -17.24 -25.14 36.30
N MET A 226 -17.06 -25.76 35.14
CA MET A 226 -18.09 -25.98 34.14
C MET A 226 -18.20 -27.47 33.87
N THR A 227 -19.40 -28.03 33.93
CA THR A 227 -19.63 -29.45 33.68
C THR A 227 -19.57 -29.77 32.18
N ALA A 228 -19.40 -31.05 31.85
CA ALA A 228 -19.28 -31.54 30.48
C ALA A 228 -20.44 -31.13 29.54
N ASP A 229 -21.64 -30.89 30.09
CA ASP A 229 -22.84 -30.47 29.34
C ASP A 229 -22.95 -28.94 29.13
N GLY A 230 -21.96 -28.16 29.58
CA GLY A 230 -21.93 -26.70 29.46
C GLY A 230 -22.57 -25.95 30.64
N THR A 231 -22.99 -26.63 31.70
CA THR A 231 -23.48 -25.94 32.92
C THR A 231 -22.32 -25.26 33.65
N VAL A 232 -22.36 -23.91 33.69
CA VAL A 232 -21.38 -23.08 34.39
C VAL A 232 -21.76 -22.95 35.87
N GLY A 233 -20.83 -23.25 36.77
CA GLY A 233 -21.00 -23.08 38.21
C GLY A 233 -20.89 -21.61 38.66
N GLU A 234 -20.82 -21.38 39.97
CA GLU A 234 -20.65 -20.04 40.52
C GLU A 234 -19.16 -19.63 40.52
N PRO A 235 -18.79 -18.50 39.88
CA PRO A 235 -17.43 -17.98 39.90
C PRO A 235 -16.93 -17.68 41.32
N ARG A 236 -15.66 -18.01 41.60
CA ARG A 236 -14.96 -17.63 42.83
C ARG A 236 -13.71 -16.81 42.53
N ILE A 237 -13.39 -15.86 43.39
CA ILE A 237 -12.13 -15.10 43.33
C ILE A 237 -11.00 -15.98 43.87
N LEU A 238 -9.99 -16.25 43.05
CA LEU A 238 -8.74 -16.92 43.46
C LEU A 238 -7.74 -15.94 44.06
N ALA A 239 -7.62 -14.75 43.49
CA ALA A 239 -6.70 -13.73 43.94
C ALA A 239 -7.22 -12.31 43.69
N ALA A 240 -6.88 -11.39 44.61
CA ALA A 240 -7.10 -9.96 44.46
C ALA A 240 -5.78 -9.26 44.08
N ASP A 241 -5.88 -8.14 43.36
CA ASP A 241 -4.76 -7.43 42.74
C ASP A 241 -3.87 -8.36 41.92
N ALA A 242 -4.51 -9.14 41.04
CA ALA A 242 -3.87 -10.17 40.23
C ALA A 242 -4.31 -10.15 38.77
N ILE A 243 -3.41 -10.53 37.86
CA ILE A 243 -3.58 -10.56 36.41
C ILE A 243 -2.94 -11.81 35.80
N GLU A 244 -3.15 -12.03 34.49
CA GLU A 244 -2.51 -13.09 33.70
C GLU A 244 -2.64 -14.50 34.29
N PRO A 245 -3.86 -15.01 34.53
CA PRO A 245 -4.02 -16.35 35.05
C PRO A 245 -3.77 -17.42 33.98
N ALA A 246 -3.17 -18.53 34.38
CA ALA A 246 -3.04 -19.75 33.57
C ALA A 246 -3.38 -20.98 34.42
N ILE A 247 -3.90 -22.03 33.77
CA ILE A 247 -4.29 -23.27 34.46
C ILE A 247 -3.88 -24.50 33.65
N ALA A 248 -3.48 -25.56 34.36
CA ALA A 248 -3.16 -26.87 33.77
C ALA A 248 -3.66 -28.01 34.67
N SER A 249 -4.00 -29.15 34.09
CA SER A 249 -4.45 -30.33 34.84
C SER A 249 -4.13 -31.64 34.14
N ASN A 250 -3.93 -32.69 34.94
CA ASN A 250 -3.92 -34.10 34.49
C ASN A 250 -5.19 -34.86 34.91
N GLY A 251 -6.24 -34.13 35.34
CA GLY A 251 -7.49 -34.68 35.88
C GLY A 251 -7.47 -35.01 37.37
N GLN A 252 -6.31 -35.15 38.02
CA GLN A 252 -6.21 -35.34 39.48
C GLN A 252 -5.62 -34.13 40.18
N THR A 253 -4.60 -33.53 39.57
CA THR A 253 -3.95 -32.31 40.02
C THR A 253 -4.37 -31.18 39.10
N VAL A 254 -4.79 -30.05 39.70
CA VAL A 254 -5.14 -28.83 38.98
C VAL A 254 -4.25 -27.71 39.52
N LEU A 255 -3.42 -27.13 38.66
CA LEU A 255 -2.50 -26.06 39.03
C LEU A 255 -2.93 -24.77 38.36
N ALA A 256 -3.22 -23.73 39.16
CA ALA A 256 -3.45 -22.38 38.69
C ALA A 256 -2.26 -21.49 39.02
N THR A 257 -1.88 -20.61 38.10
CA THR A 257 -0.82 -19.60 38.27
C THR A 257 -1.35 -18.22 37.90
N TRP A 258 -0.81 -17.18 38.50
CA TRP A 258 -1.14 -15.79 38.15
C TRP A 258 -0.02 -14.83 38.56
N LEU A 259 -0.06 -13.60 38.05
CA LEU A 259 0.76 -12.51 38.54
C LEU A 259 0.00 -11.79 39.65
N ALA A 260 0.58 -11.70 40.84
CA ALA A 260 0.05 -10.93 41.96
C ALA A 260 0.89 -9.67 42.19
N ARG A 261 0.25 -8.57 42.60
CA ARG A 261 0.95 -7.31 42.84
C ARG A 261 1.83 -7.38 44.09
N ASP A 262 3.07 -6.92 43.97
CA ASP A 262 4.07 -6.71 45.02
C ASP A 262 4.47 -5.21 45.05
N PRO A 263 4.93 -4.65 46.19
CA PRO A 263 5.41 -3.26 46.23
C PRO A 263 6.53 -2.92 45.23
N HIS A 264 7.26 -3.92 44.74
CA HIS A 264 8.37 -3.75 43.79
C HIS A 264 8.02 -4.19 42.35
N GLY A 265 6.79 -4.63 42.08
CA GLY A 265 6.36 -5.07 40.75
C GLY A 265 5.33 -6.21 40.79
N TRP A 266 5.36 -7.10 39.81
CA TRP A 266 4.52 -8.29 39.78
C TRP A 266 5.32 -9.52 40.21
N GLN A 267 4.73 -10.39 41.03
CA GLN A 267 5.30 -11.68 41.42
C GLN A 267 4.44 -12.83 40.85
N VAL A 268 5.08 -13.94 40.48
CA VAL A 268 4.37 -15.14 40.04
C VAL A 268 3.92 -15.92 41.26
N GLN A 269 2.63 -16.22 41.34
CA GLN A 269 2.05 -17.11 42.32
C GLN A 269 1.48 -18.36 41.66
N ALA A 270 1.49 -19.46 42.41
CA ALA A 270 0.85 -20.70 42.00
C ALA A 270 0.08 -21.32 43.17
N GLN A 271 -1.05 -21.95 42.86
CA GLN A 271 -1.86 -22.68 43.81
C GLN A 271 -2.40 -23.96 43.17
N ARG A 272 -2.37 -25.06 43.92
CA ARG A 272 -3.09 -26.29 43.57
C ARG A 272 -4.54 -26.15 43.98
N LEU A 273 -5.46 -26.28 43.03
CA LEU A 273 -6.89 -26.19 43.28
C LEU A 273 -7.43 -27.55 43.74
N GLY A 274 -8.44 -27.53 44.63
CA GLY A 274 -9.07 -28.75 45.16
C GLY A 274 -8.37 -29.38 46.37
N ILE A 275 -7.28 -28.77 46.84
CA ILE A 275 -6.61 -29.10 48.11
C ILE A 275 -6.45 -27.81 48.95
N ASP A 276 -6.41 -27.94 50.28
CA ASP A 276 -6.27 -26.81 51.21
C ASP A 276 -4.83 -26.24 51.26
N ASP A 277 -4.25 -25.92 50.10
CA ASP A 277 -2.94 -25.26 49.96
C ASP A 277 -3.11 -23.75 49.73
N ALA A 278 -2.35 -22.93 50.45
CA ALA A 278 -2.27 -21.49 50.20
C ALA A 278 -1.43 -21.19 48.93
N PRO A 279 -1.70 -20.08 48.21
CA PRO A 279 -0.86 -19.65 47.10
C PRO A 279 0.61 -19.49 47.51
N GLN A 280 1.52 -20.01 46.68
CA GLN A 280 2.95 -19.95 46.88
C GLN A 280 3.56 -18.93 45.92
N THR A 281 4.45 -18.06 46.41
CA THR A 281 5.28 -17.20 45.54
C THR A 281 6.35 -18.05 44.86
N ILE A 282 6.29 -18.12 43.53
CA ILE A 282 7.23 -18.87 42.69
C ILE A 282 8.41 -17.99 42.31
N ALA A 283 8.14 -16.74 41.94
CA ALA A 283 9.14 -15.76 41.56
C ALA A 283 8.71 -14.36 42.00
N ALA A 284 9.66 -13.55 42.44
CA ALA A 284 9.43 -12.18 42.90
C ALA A 284 10.27 -11.20 42.07
N PRO A 285 9.77 -9.99 41.80
CA PRO A 285 10.49 -9.01 40.99
C PRO A 285 11.72 -8.49 41.75
N THR A 286 12.79 -8.21 41.03
CA THR A 286 14.00 -7.55 41.58
C THR A 286 14.14 -6.15 40.98
N PRO A 287 14.76 -5.17 41.66
CA PRO A 287 14.89 -3.81 41.14
C PRO A 287 15.43 -3.78 39.70
N GLY A 288 14.68 -3.16 38.79
CA GLY A 288 15.05 -3.05 37.37
C GLY A 288 14.74 -4.27 36.50
N ARG A 289 14.19 -5.35 37.08
CA ARG A 289 13.72 -6.54 36.35
C ARG A 289 12.23 -6.79 36.63
N TRP A 290 11.44 -6.90 35.57
CA TRP A 290 9.99 -7.12 35.67
C TRP A 290 9.66 -8.59 35.46
N ILE A 291 8.47 -9.03 35.85
CA ILE A 291 8.02 -10.41 35.64
C ILE A 291 6.71 -10.40 34.87
N SER A 292 6.59 -11.28 33.88
CA SER A 292 5.40 -11.47 33.05
C SER A 292 5.24 -12.94 32.60
N GLY A 293 4.17 -13.26 31.87
CA GLY A 293 4.07 -14.51 31.10
C GLY A 293 3.96 -15.77 31.95
N ALA A 294 3.24 -15.72 33.08
CA ALA A 294 3.04 -16.87 33.94
C ALA A 294 2.35 -18.03 33.18
N ALA A 295 2.95 -19.21 33.19
CA ALA A 295 2.44 -20.42 32.55
C ALA A 295 2.49 -21.63 33.49
N ALA A 296 1.56 -22.57 33.32
CA ALA A 296 1.38 -23.75 34.16
C ALA A 296 1.43 -25.03 33.33
N ALA A 297 2.00 -26.11 33.89
CA ALA A 297 1.95 -27.45 33.33
C ALA A 297 1.81 -28.50 34.44
N VAL A 298 1.09 -29.58 34.15
CA VAL A 298 0.95 -30.76 35.02
C VAL A 298 1.13 -31.99 34.16
N ASP A 299 2.00 -32.91 34.57
CA ASP A 299 2.24 -34.15 33.83
C ASP A 299 1.33 -35.30 34.31
N PRO A 300 1.34 -36.47 33.64
CA PRO A 300 0.56 -37.63 34.07
C PRO A 300 0.83 -38.11 35.51
N GLU A 301 2.04 -37.94 36.04
CA GLU A 301 2.42 -38.34 37.39
C GLU A 301 2.02 -37.32 38.48
N GLY A 302 1.56 -36.13 38.10
CA GLY A 302 1.15 -35.06 39.01
C GLY A 302 2.28 -34.14 39.47
N ARG A 303 3.43 -34.14 38.78
CA ARG A 303 4.44 -33.08 38.93
C ARG A 303 3.84 -31.77 38.42
N CYS A 304 4.29 -30.66 38.99
CA CYS A 304 3.83 -29.32 38.62
C CYS A 304 4.99 -28.50 38.06
N GLY A 305 4.80 -27.90 36.89
CA GLY A 305 5.72 -26.94 36.28
C GLY A 305 5.11 -25.53 36.25
N VAL A 306 5.90 -24.53 36.61
CA VAL A 306 5.53 -23.11 36.46
C VAL A 306 6.65 -22.39 35.73
N ALA A 307 6.32 -21.67 34.65
CA ALA A 307 7.26 -20.86 33.89
C ALA A 307 6.86 -19.38 33.89
N TRP A 308 7.84 -18.48 33.72
CA TRP A 308 7.64 -17.03 33.69
C TRP A 308 8.79 -16.33 32.97
N ASN A 309 8.56 -15.09 32.56
CA ASN A 309 9.60 -14.20 32.03
C ASN A 309 10.22 -13.36 33.13
N ILE A 310 11.52 -13.10 33.01
CA ILE A 310 12.20 -11.97 33.63
C ILE A 310 12.50 -10.96 32.53
N ASP A 311 11.89 -9.79 32.61
CA ASP A 311 11.97 -8.74 31.61
C ASP A 311 13.01 -7.68 32.02
N LYS A 312 13.98 -7.43 31.13
CA LYS A 312 15.15 -6.53 31.26
C LYS A 312 16.25 -6.99 32.23
N PRO A 313 17.54 -6.71 31.91
CA PRO A 313 18.03 -6.09 30.66
C PRO A 313 18.00 -7.05 29.46
N VAL A 314 17.94 -8.36 29.70
CA VAL A 314 17.73 -9.43 28.71
C VAL A 314 16.41 -10.12 29.08
N HIS A 315 15.63 -10.56 28.09
CA HIS A 315 14.45 -11.39 28.36
C HIS A 315 14.88 -12.82 28.62
N GLU A 316 14.55 -13.33 29.81
CA GLU A 316 14.88 -14.68 30.25
C GLU A 316 13.58 -15.44 30.52
N VAL A 317 13.46 -16.68 30.00
CA VAL A 317 12.38 -17.59 30.37
C VAL A 317 12.89 -18.51 31.46
N HIS A 318 12.22 -18.50 32.61
CA HIS A 318 12.55 -19.35 33.75
C HIS A 318 11.41 -20.32 34.05
N ALA A 319 11.75 -21.43 34.72
CA ALA A 319 10.76 -22.35 35.27
C ALA A 319 11.17 -22.96 36.60
N ARG A 320 10.20 -23.48 37.33
CA ARG A 320 10.39 -24.36 38.48
C ARG A 320 9.52 -25.59 38.35
N ILE A 321 10.03 -26.71 38.85
CA ILE A 321 9.32 -27.98 38.90
C ILE A 321 9.13 -28.38 40.37
N ALA A 322 7.96 -28.92 40.69
CA ALA A 322 7.67 -29.57 41.96
C ALA A 322 7.33 -31.04 41.72
N GLU A 323 7.91 -31.92 42.53
CA GLU A 323 7.49 -33.33 42.62
C GLU A 323 6.01 -33.43 43.07
N PRO A 324 5.32 -34.55 42.83
CA PRO A 324 3.91 -34.68 43.19
C PRO A 324 3.69 -34.44 44.70
N GLY A 325 2.85 -33.47 45.03
CA GLY A 325 2.60 -33.04 46.42
C GLY A 325 3.78 -32.33 47.12
N GLY A 326 4.87 -32.04 46.40
CA GLY A 326 6.07 -31.37 46.91
C GLY A 326 6.06 -29.85 46.74
N TRP A 327 7.14 -29.21 47.19
CA TRP A 327 7.42 -27.79 46.97
C TRP A 327 8.19 -27.58 45.66
N PHE A 328 8.05 -26.41 45.06
CA PHE A 328 8.83 -26.02 43.88
C PHE A 328 10.31 -25.93 44.22
N GLY A 329 11.14 -26.56 43.38
CA GLY A 329 12.60 -26.57 43.52
C GLY A 329 13.26 -25.26 43.10
N GLU A 330 14.56 -25.34 42.80
CA GLU A 330 15.34 -24.20 42.30
C GLU A 330 14.87 -23.75 40.91
N SER A 331 15.15 -22.47 40.60
CA SER A 331 14.85 -21.90 39.28
C SER A 331 15.73 -22.52 38.20
N ILE A 332 15.11 -22.89 37.09
CA ILE A 332 15.74 -23.40 35.88
C ILE A 332 15.63 -22.31 34.82
N LEU A 333 16.72 -21.98 34.15
CA LEU A 333 16.71 -21.11 32.97
C LEU A 333 16.36 -21.94 31.73
N LEU A 334 15.24 -21.63 31.08
CA LEU A 334 14.75 -22.27 29.87
C LEU A 334 15.22 -21.59 28.58
N GLY A 335 15.60 -20.31 28.64
CA GLY A 335 16.13 -19.62 27.46
C GLY A 335 16.42 -18.15 27.74
N GLU A 336 17.39 -17.61 27.02
CA GLU A 336 17.71 -16.17 26.99
C GLU A 336 17.36 -15.61 25.61
N GLY A 337 16.89 -14.36 25.54
CA GLY A 337 16.41 -13.74 24.30
C GLY A 337 15.07 -14.30 23.79
N ALA A 338 14.41 -15.11 24.61
CA ALA A 338 13.09 -15.67 24.37
C ALA A 338 12.08 -15.08 25.37
N HIS A 339 10.81 -15.08 24.99
CA HIS A 339 9.73 -14.53 25.77
C HIS A 339 8.50 -15.44 25.65
N LEU A 340 8.01 -15.92 26.79
CA LEU A 340 6.65 -16.45 26.85
C LEU A 340 5.72 -15.28 26.63
N GLU A 341 4.79 -15.36 25.67
CA GLU A 341 3.85 -14.26 25.49
C GLU A 341 3.12 -13.90 26.80
N ARG A 342 2.47 -12.73 26.90
CA ARG A 342 1.59 -12.46 28.05
C ARG A 342 0.34 -13.33 27.97
N ALA A 343 -0.17 -13.86 29.08
CA ALA A 343 -1.28 -14.80 29.07
C ALA A 343 -2.54 -14.17 28.47
N ARG A 344 -2.70 -14.30 27.14
CA ARG A 344 -3.91 -13.99 26.35
C ARG A 344 -4.55 -15.28 25.87
N GLY A 345 -4.48 -16.31 26.71
CA GLY A 345 -5.25 -17.53 26.51
C GLY A 345 -4.67 -18.58 25.56
N THR A 346 -3.37 -18.89 25.62
CA THR A 346 -2.84 -20.03 24.86
C THR A 346 -2.01 -20.94 25.75
N ALA A 347 -2.10 -22.26 25.53
CA ALA A 347 -1.26 -23.24 26.21
C ALA A 347 0.18 -23.08 25.73
N ARG A 348 1.10 -22.78 26.66
CA ARG A 348 2.50 -22.42 26.36
C ARG A 348 3.53 -23.28 27.05
N LEU A 349 3.07 -24.09 28.00
CA LEU A 349 3.92 -24.96 28.79
C LEU A 349 3.30 -26.34 28.78
N HIS A 350 4.10 -27.35 28.44
CA HIS A 350 3.72 -28.74 28.55
C HIS A 350 4.80 -29.50 29.32
N MET A 351 4.38 -30.50 30.09
CA MET A 351 5.30 -31.38 30.80
C MET A 351 4.94 -32.82 30.48
N SER A 352 5.89 -33.49 29.85
CA SER A 352 5.80 -34.91 29.49
C SER A 352 5.85 -35.81 30.73
N GLY A 353 5.35 -37.05 30.60
CA GLY A 353 5.41 -38.03 31.70
C GLY A 353 6.84 -38.44 32.11
N ASN A 354 7.82 -38.17 31.26
CA ASN A 354 9.22 -38.37 31.60
C ASN A 354 9.85 -37.18 32.38
N GLY A 355 9.14 -36.06 32.49
CA GLY A 355 9.55 -34.86 33.23
C GLY A 355 10.24 -33.78 32.39
N THR A 356 10.26 -33.93 31.07
CA THR A 356 10.72 -32.89 30.14
C THR A 356 9.68 -31.78 30.09
N LEU A 357 10.15 -30.54 30.26
CA LEU A 357 9.34 -29.33 30.17
C LEU A 357 9.55 -28.70 28.81
N LEU A 358 8.46 -28.45 28.09
CA LEU A 358 8.43 -27.80 26.79
C LEU A 358 7.74 -26.45 26.93
N ALA A 359 8.39 -25.38 26.50
CA ALA A 359 7.87 -24.02 26.53
C ALA A 359 7.82 -23.43 25.11
N ALA A 360 6.63 -23.03 24.68
CA ALA A 360 6.43 -22.24 23.46
C ALA A 360 6.81 -20.79 23.74
N ALA A 361 7.80 -20.28 23.01
CA ALA A 361 8.29 -18.92 23.16
C ALA A 361 8.38 -18.22 21.80
N GLY A 362 8.11 -16.91 21.81
CA GLY A 362 8.51 -16.00 20.74
C GLY A 362 9.82 -15.29 21.12
N GLY A 363 10.46 -14.63 20.16
CA GLY A 363 11.60 -13.75 20.47
C GLY A 363 11.16 -12.45 21.13
N SER A 364 11.98 -11.91 22.03
CA SER A 364 11.81 -10.55 22.55
C SER A 364 12.44 -9.52 21.61
N ALA A 365 11.79 -8.36 21.44
CA ALA A 365 12.16 -7.23 20.58
C ALA A 365 13.68 -6.95 20.40
N GLY A 366 14.08 -6.62 19.15
CA GLY A 366 15.23 -5.75 18.89
C GLY A 366 16.30 -6.19 17.87
N ASP A 367 16.18 -7.35 17.25
CA ASP A 367 16.85 -7.80 16.02
C ASP A 367 16.23 -9.17 15.67
N ASP A 368 16.48 -9.68 14.46
CA ASP A 368 15.98 -10.89 13.75
C ASP A 368 15.54 -12.19 14.52
N ARG A 369 14.79 -12.08 15.63
CA ARG A 369 14.56 -13.19 16.59
C ARG A 369 13.11 -13.59 16.81
N LYS A 370 12.13 -13.07 16.08
CA LYS A 370 10.71 -13.49 16.18
C LYS A 370 10.41 -14.83 15.50
N ALA A 371 11.26 -15.83 15.71
CA ALA A 371 10.98 -17.18 15.27
C ALA A 371 10.04 -17.84 16.27
N ALA A 372 9.03 -18.56 15.78
CA ALA A 372 8.32 -19.51 16.63
C ALA A 372 9.35 -20.50 17.19
N THR A 373 9.51 -20.53 18.50
CA THR A 373 10.60 -21.26 19.16
C THR A 373 10.05 -22.20 20.22
N LEU A 374 10.68 -23.36 20.35
CA LEU A 374 10.44 -24.32 21.41
C LEU A 374 11.65 -24.40 22.33
N LEU A 375 11.42 -24.16 23.62
CA LEU A 375 12.42 -24.31 24.68
C LEU A 375 12.19 -25.65 25.38
N ALA A 376 13.23 -26.45 25.57
CA ALA A 376 13.12 -27.77 26.20
C ALA A 376 14.18 -28.00 27.27
N THR A 377 13.81 -28.64 28.39
CA THR A 377 14.79 -29.09 29.40
C THR A 377 15.45 -30.40 28.97
N GLY A 378 16.77 -30.40 28.72
CA GLY A 378 17.51 -31.61 28.37
C GLY A 378 17.89 -32.45 29.59
N ARG A 379 17.77 -33.77 29.46
CA ARG A 379 18.47 -34.72 30.33
C ARG A 379 19.96 -34.72 29.98
N ALA A 380 20.81 -34.80 31.00
CA ALA A 380 22.22 -35.15 30.83
C ALA A 380 22.36 -36.45 30.02
N GLY A 381 22.80 -36.38 28.76
CA GLY A 381 23.40 -37.53 28.09
C GLY A 381 23.15 -37.80 26.60
N THR A 382 22.25 -37.12 25.87
CA THR A 382 22.05 -37.46 24.45
C THR A 382 21.67 -36.26 23.56
N ALA A 383 22.46 -36.09 22.49
CA ALA A 383 22.36 -35.17 21.35
C ALA A 383 22.52 -33.66 21.63
N ARG A 384 23.59 -33.08 21.07
CA ARG A 384 23.86 -31.64 21.02
C ARG A 384 23.35 -31.07 19.70
N TRP A 385 22.58 -29.99 19.76
CA TRP A 385 22.32 -29.11 18.62
C TRP A 385 23.34 -27.96 18.64
N THR A 386 23.85 -27.54 17.48
CA THR A 386 24.93 -26.55 17.35
C THR A 386 24.41 -25.20 16.89
N SER A 387 24.61 -24.13 17.69
CA SER A 387 24.49 -22.72 17.28
C SER A 387 25.72 -21.89 17.71
N LEU A 388 25.93 -20.74 17.04
CA LEU A 388 27.14 -19.92 16.99
C LEU A 388 26.87 -18.53 17.61
N ASP A 389 27.68 -18.09 18.59
CA ASP A 389 27.54 -16.84 19.36
C ASP A 389 28.22 -15.60 18.71
N LEU A 390 27.66 -14.39 18.92
CA LEU A 390 28.40 -13.10 18.93
C LEU A 390 27.82 -12.06 19.94
N PRO A 391 28.63 -11.09 20.43
CA PRO A 391 28.37 -10.27 21.63
C PRO A 391 27.95 -8.80 21.37
N GLN A 392 27.33 -8.12 22.36
CA GLN A 392 26.94 -6.68 22.35
C GLN A 392 27.74 -5.77 23.31
N PRO A 393 27.81 -4.44 23.06
CA PRO A 393 28.18 -3.41 24.04
C PRO A 393 27.19 -2.23 24.21
N ASP A 394 27.51 -1.37 25.20
CA ASP A 394 26.69 -0.48 26.05
C ASP A 394 26.67 1.03 25.62
N LEU A 395 25.68 1.81 26.09
CA LEU A 395 25.25 3.17 25.65
C LEU A 395 25.77 4.36 26.52
N THR A 396 25.75 5.63 25.99
CA THR A 396 25.10 6.85 26.60
C THR A 396 25.39 8.26 25.94
N TYR A 397 24.30 8.94 25.48
CA TYR A 397 23.82 10.37 25.30
C TYR A 397 24.74 11.66 25.39
N ALA A 398 24.46 12.89 24.85
CA ALA A 398 23.22 13.66 24.51
C ALA A 398 23.40 14.95 23.59
N MET A 399 22.41 15.20 22.68
CA MET A 399 21.61 16.39 22.20
C MET A 399 22.09 17.88 22.14
N VAL A 400 21.79 18.60 21.02
CA VAL A 400 21.07 19.92 20.86
C VAL A 400 20.46 20.11 19.43
N GLN A 401 19.20 20.58 19.33
CA GLN A 401 18.28 20.65 18.16
C GLN A 401 18.40 21.86 17.19
N ALA A 402 18.02 21.62 15.93
CA ALA A 402 17.31 22.54 15.02
C ALA A 402 15.89 21.98 14.71
N ASN A 403 14.96 22.77 14.16
CA ASN A 403 13.61 22.29 13.82
C ASN A 403 13.68 21.34 12.63
N ALA A 404 13.55 20.04 12.90
CA ALA A 404 13.54 18.96 11.92
C ALA A 404 12.21 18.89 11.14
N PRO A 405 12.21 18.36 9.90
CA PRO A 405 11.00 17.83 9.28
C PRO A 405 10.33 16.81 10.22
N ILE A 406 9.00 16.80 10.21
CA ILE A 406 8.24 15.91 11.09
C ILE A 406 8.14 14.57 10.36
N PRO A 407 8.74 13.48 10.88
CA PRO A 407 8.64 12.17 10.26
C PRO A 407 7.17 11.75 10.10
N PRO A 408 6.87 10.80 9.20
CA PRO A 408 5.56 10.20 9.11
C PRO A 408 5.01 9.82 10.49
N ILE A 409 3.76 10.19 10.73
CA ILE A 409 3.05 9.89 11.96
C ILE A 409 1.96 8.86 11.69
N TRP A 410 1.67 8.06 12.69
CA TRP A 410 0.49 7.19 12.66
C TRP A 410 -0.77 8.03 12.43
N ASP A 411 -1.57 7.66 11.44
CA ASP A 411 -2.83 8.32 11.13
C ASP A 411 -3.88 7.93 12.20
N PRO A 412 -4.29 8.87 13.07
CA PRO A 412 -5.29 8.58 14.10
C PRO A 412 -6.68 8.28 13.51
N GLU A 413 -6.93 8.61 12.24
CA GLU A 413 -8.16 8.32 11.51
C GLU A 413 -8.06 7.08 10.61
N PHE A 414 -6.95 6.32 10.71
CA PHE A 414 -6.70 5.14 9.88
C PHE A 414 -7.89 4.18 9.89
N ARG A 415 -8.36 3.87 8.68
CA ARG A 415 -9.32 2.81 8.42
C ARG A 415 -8.69 1.88 7.40
N PRO A 416 -8.52 0.58 7.71
CA PRO A 416 -8.01 -0.36 6.72
C PRO A 416 -9.00 -0.42 5.56
N VAL A 417 -8.55 0.01 4.39
CA VAL A 417 -9.32 -0.10 3.15
C VAL A 417 -8.51 -0.97 2.20
N PRO A 418 -9.04 -2.12 1.74
CA PRO A 418 -8.32 -2.99 0.83
C PRO A 418 -7.99 -2.24 -0.47
N PRO A 419 -6.85 -2.55 -1.12
CA PRO A 419 -6.53 -1.98 -2.42
C PRO A 419 -7.68 -2.27 -3.40
N PRO A 420 -8.08 -1.29 -4.23
CA PRO A 420 -9.15 -1.51 -5.18
C PRO A 420 -8.72 -2.56 -6.22
N VAL A 421 -9.38 -3.72 -6.19
CA VAL A 421 -9.25 -4.74 -7.23
C VAL A 421 -10.06 -4.26 -8.43
N ASN A 422 -9.40 -3.77 -9.48
CA ASN A 422 -10.01 -3.25 -10.71
C ASN A 422 -10.83 -1.95 -10.56
N ALA A 423 -10.25 -0.89 -9.99
CA ALA A 423 -10.87 0.44 -10.10
C ALA A 423 -10.83 0.91 -11.56
N ARG A 424 -11.99 0.89 -12.23
CA ARG A 424 -12.16 1.59 -13.50
C ARG A 424 -12.28 3.11 -13.21
N PRO A 425 -11.66 3.98 -14.04
CA PRO A 425 -11.80 5.42 -13.89
C PRO A 425 -13.28 5.84 -13.90
N GLN A 426 -13.66 6.79 -13.04
CA GLN A 426 -14.96 7.46 -13.14
C GLN A 426 -14.95 8.40 -14.36
N ARG A 427 -16.11 8.82 -14.83
CA ARG A 427 -16.21 9.70 -16.01
C ARG A 427 -15.41 11.00 -15.79
N GLY A 428 -14.29 11.16 -16.49
CA GLY A 428 -13.36 12.28 -16.38
C GLY A 428 -12.03 12.00 -15.68
N ASP A 429 -11.85 10.85 -15.04
CA ASP A 429 -10.53 10.41 -14.52
C ASP A 429 -9.67 9.80 -15.64
N ILE A 430 -8.34 9.95 -15.55
CA ILE A 430 -7.37 9.32 -16.47
C ILE A 430 -6.38 8.50 -15.63
N GLY A 431 -6.30 7.19 -15.84
CA GLY A 431 -5.42 6.27 -15.09
C GLY A 431 -6.17 5.25 -14.22
N PHE A 432 -5.51 4.77 -13.17
CA PHE A 432 -6.05 3.79 -12.22
C PHE A 432 -5.61 4.07 -10.78
N ALA A 433 -6.32 3.51 -9.81
CA ALA A 433 -6.00 3.68 -8.40
C ALA A 433 -4.77 2.85 -7.99
N GLY A 434 -3.84 3.49 -7.26
CA GLY A 434 -2.68 2.83 -6.65
C GLY A 434 -2.95 2.39 -5.21
N MET A 435 -1.93 2.48 -4.36
CA MET A 435 -2.00 2.12 -2.94
C MET A 435 -2.99 2.97 -2.12
N GLY A 436 -3.61 2.32 -1.14
CA GLY A 436 -4.42 2.96 -0.10
C GLY A 436 -3.63 3.21 1.19
N PRO A 437 -4.29 3.71 2.25
CA PRO A 437 -3.66 4.05 3.50
C PRO A 437 -2.94 2.87 4.11
N THR A 438 -1.70 3.09 4.51
CA THR A 438 -0.86 2.12 5.22
C THR A 438 -0.93 2.29 6.74
N GLY A 439 -1.56 3.37 7.21
CA GLY A 439 -1.52 3.80 8.61
C GLY A 439 -0.49 4.90 8.87
N TRP A 440 0.36 5.22 7.90
CA TRP A 440 1.29 6.34 7.95
C TRP A 440 0.77 7.54 7.18
N THR A 441 1.02 8.73 7.72
CA THR A 441 0.73 10.01 7.09
C THR A 441 1.94 10.94 7.28
N PRO A 442 2.45 11.58 6.22
CA PRO A 442 1.96 11.52 4.83
C PRO A 442 2.35 10.21 4.09
N PRO A 443 1.73 9.92 2.92
CA PRO A 443 2.04 8.73 2.14
C PRO A 443 3.34 8.79 1.36
N ASP A 444 3.82 9.97 0.97
CA ASP A 444 5.08 10.16 0.25
C ASP A 444 5.26 9.23 -0.98
N PRO A 445 4.36 9.31 -1.98
CA PRO A 445 4.40 8.42 -3.12
C PRO A 445 5.55 8.71 -4.09
N ASP A 446 6.22 7.66 -4.56
CA ASP A 446 7.13 7.68 -5.72
C ASP A 446 6.82 6.51 -6.67
N LEU A 447 7.21 6.62 -7.93
CA LEU A 447 6.92 5.62 -8.97
C LEU A 447 8.05 5.47 -9.99
N ALA A 448 8.29 4.23 -10.40
CA ALA A 448 9.16 3.88 -11.51
C ALA A 448 8.42 3.04 -12.56
N ALA A 449 8.63 3.37 -13.84
CA ALA A 449 8.11 2.60 -14.95
C ALA A 449 9.19 1.70 -15.56
N GLY A 450 8.89 0.41 -15.64
CA GLY A 450 9.63 -0.56 -16.46
C GLY A 450 8.81 -0.96 -17.69
N PRO A 451 9.35 -1.87 -18.53
CA PRO A 451 8.80 -2.15 -19.87
C PRO A 451 7.37 -2.70 -19.90
N ASN A 452 6.88 -3.29 -18.81
CA ASN A 452 5.54 -3.88 -18.74
C ASN A 452 4.83 -3.60 -17.40
N HIS A 453 5.52 -2.97 -16.46
CA HIS A 453 5.08 -2.80 -15.09
C HIS A 453 5.45 -1.42 -14.57
N VAL A 454 4.67 -0.92 -13.63
CA VAL A 454 5.04 0.19 -12.76
C VAL A 454 5.22 -0.31 -11.34
N VAL A 455 6.19 0.24 -10.61
CA VAL A 455 6.37 0.02 -9.18
C VAL A 455 6.10 1.34 -8.48
N GLU A 456 5.20 1.32 -7.50
CA GLU A 456 4.86 2.43 -6.64
C GLU A 456 5.36 2.13 -5.23
N VAL A 457 5.90 3.15 -4.56
CA VAL A 457 6.27 3.11 -3.14
C VAL A 457 5.58 4.25 -2.39
N VAL A 458 5.22 4.00 -1.13
CA VAL A 458 4.65 4.96 -0.17
C VAL A 458 5.19 4.62 1.21
N ASN A 459 5.15 5.55 2.16
CA ASN A 459 5.39 5.23 3.56
C ASN A 459 4.52 4.05 4.00
N GLY A 460 5.18 3.00 4.50
CA GLY A 460 4.53 1.74 4.88
C GLY A 460 4.17 0.79 3.73
N GLY A 461 4.54 1.04 2.46
CA GLY A 461 4.09 0.21 1.34
C GLY A 461 4.96 0.24 0.06
N ILE A 462 5.03 -0.89 -0.62
CA ILE A 462 5.52 -1.04 -2.00
C ILE A 462 4.55 -1.92 -2.77
N ALA A 463 4.23 -1.56 -4.01
CA ALA A 463 3.36 -2.35 -4.88
C ALA A 463 3.82 -2.31 -6.33
N GLY A 464 3.63 -3.41 -7.06
CA GLY A 464 3.85 -3.49 -8.50
C GLY A 464 2.55 -3.71 -9.24
N TYR A 465 2.36 -2.99 -10.33
CA TYR A 465 1.20 -3.09 -11.21
C TYR A 465 1.62 -3.36 -12.65
N THR A 466 0.80 -4.06 -13.41
CA THR A 466 0.89 -4.01 -14.88
C THR A 466 0.54 -2.61 -15.37
N HIS A 467 0.94 -2.25 -16.59
CA HIS A 467 0.51 -1.00 -17.22
C HIS A 467 -1.03 -0.85 -17.36
N SER A 468 -1.77 -1.95 -17.27
CA SER A 468 -3.25 -1.92 -17.25
C SER A 468 -3.88 -1.73 -15.86
N GLY A 469 -3.06 -1.54 -14.83
CA GLY A 469 -3.51 -1.34 -13.44
C GLY A 469 -3.82 -2.62 -12.66
N GLN A 470 -3.49 -3.80 -13.19
CA GLN A 470 -3.58 -5.06 -12.42
C GLN A 470 -2.45 -5.12 -11.38
N LEU A 471 -2.79 -5.33 -10.12
CA LEU A 471 -1.83 -5.57 -9.04
C LEU A 471 -1.09 -6.90 -9.28
N VAL A 472 0.24 -6.85 -9.19
CA VAL A 472 1.15 -7.98 -9.40
C VAL A 472 1.78 -8.44 -8.09
N PHE A 473 2.20 -7.51 -7.23
CA PHE A 473 2.64 -7.78 -5.87
C PHE A 473 2.42 -6.55 -4.98
N GLN A 474 2.37 -6.76 -3.67
CA GLN A 474 2.34 -5.69 -2.68
C GLN A 474 3.00 -6.18 -1.38
N ASP A 475 3.70 -5.29 -0.70
CA ASP A 475 4.39 -5.56 0.56
C ASP A 475 4.41 -4.29 1.43
N GLU A 476 4.48 -4.38 2.77
CA GLU A 476 4.83 -3.19 3.57
C GLU A 476 6.35 -3.08 3.64
N ILE A 477 6.89 -1.90 3.80
CA ILE A 477 8.34 -1.66 3.74
C ILE A 477 9.07 -1.77 5.09
N GLU A 478 8.34 -1.71 6.19
CA GLU A 478 8.88 -1.62 7.55
C GLU A 478 8.75 -2.94 8.33
N ASP A 479 9.37 -2.96 9.52
CA ASP A 479 9.47 -4.10 10.43
C ASP A 479 10.27 -5.31 9.89
N SER A 480 10.55 -6.28 10.78
CA SER A 480 11.31 -7.51 10.49
C SER A 480 10.71 -8.38 9.37
N TYR A 481 9.51 -8.04 8.94
CA TYR A 481 8.72 -8.72 7.92
C TYR A 481 8.47 -7.89 6.68
N GLY A 482 8.87 -6.63 6.71
CA GLY A 482 8.79 -5.69 5.61
C GLY A 482 9.45 -6.21 4.35
N PHE A 483 9.28 -5.47 3.26
CA PHE A 483 10.02 -5.65 2.03
C PHE A 483 11.52 -5.74 2.33
N TRP A 484 12.03 -4.92 3.25
CA TRP A 484 13.42 -4.97 3.74
C TRP A 484 13.64 -5.78 5.03
N GLY A 485 12.64 -6.46 5.55
CA GLY A 485 12.70 -7.22 6.80
C GLY A 485 13.81 -8.28 6.80
N GLU A 486 14.03 -8.96 5.65
CA GLU A 486 15.04 -10.03 5.52
C GLU A 486 16.49 -9.56 5.68
N VAL A 487 16.75 -8.25 5.58
CA VAL A 487 18.07 -7.65 5.82
C VAL A 487 18.17 -6.99 7.20
N GLY A 488 17.19 -7.24 8.08
CA GLY A 488 17.18 -6.78 9.46
C GLY A 488 16.65 -5.36 9.65
N ALA A 489 15.90 -4.82 8.68
CA ALA A 489 15.08 -3.63 8.92
C ALA A 489 13.96 -4.01 9.91
N THR A 490 13.80 -3.28 11.00
CA THR A 490 12.97 -3.75 12.15
C THR A 490 12.15 -2.65 12.83
N SER A 491 12.26 -1.43 12.35
CA SER A 491 11.78 -0.22 13.04
C SER A 491 11.16 0.71 12.00
N PHE A 492 11.28 2.01 12.24
CA PHE A 492 10.78 3.07 11.40
C PHE A 492 11.49 3.14 10.05
N VAL A 493 10.82 2.63 9.01
CA VAL A 493 11.23 2.72 7.60
C VAL A 493 10.32 3.72 6.89
N PHE A 494 10.92 4.72 6.24
CA PHE A 494 10.19 5.87 5.71
C PHE A 494 10.91 6.47 4.51
N ASP A 495 10.18 7.36 3.82
CA ASP A 495 10.58 8.06 2.61
C ASP A 495 11.10 7.11 1.52
N PRO A 496 10.31 6.13 1.05
CA PRO A 496 10.81 5.24 0.03
C PRO A 496 10.91 5.93 -1.34
N GLU A 497 11.93 5.59 -2.11
CA GLU A 497 12.09 5.99 -3.51
C GLU A 497 12.25 4.77 -4.42
N VAL A 498 11.86 4.90 -5.69
CA VAL A 498 12.05 3.82 -6.67
C VAL A 498 12.43 4.37 -8.04
N VAL A 499 13.40 3.72 -8.70
CA VAL A 499 13.89 4.07 -10.05
C VAL A 499 14.01 2.81 -10.90
N TYR A 500 13.66 2.90 -12.18
CA TYR A 500 13.97 1.86 -13.17
C TYR A 500 15.21 2.27 -13.96
N ASP A 501 16.24 1.42 -13.98
CA ASP A 501 17.44 1.62 -14.79
C ASP A 501 17.39 0.72 -16.02
N GLN A 502 17.16 1.32 -17.18
CA GLN A 502 17.04 0.60 -18.46
C GLN A 502 18.36 -0.04 -18.90
N ARG A 503 19.52 0.50 -18.51
CA ARG A 503 20.84 -0.05 -18.82
C ARG A 503 21.03 -1.45 -18.24
N SER A 504 20.53 -1.67 -17.02
CA SER A 504 20.54 -2.99 -16.35
C SER A 504 19.20 -3.73 -16.42
N ASN A 505 18.15 -3.09 -16.93
CA ASN A 505 16.78 -3.60 -16.96
C ASN A 505 16.26 -4.02 -15.57
N ARG A 506 16.54 -3.22 -14.54
CA ARG A 506 16.16 -3.48 -13.15
C ARG A 506 15.42 -2.30 -12.52
N PHE A 507 14.53 -2.63 -11.59
CA PHE A 507 14.06 -1.68 -10.59
C PHE A 507 15.04 -1.62 -9.42
N PHE A 508 15.26 -0.42 -8.91
CA PHE A 508 16.01 -0.11 -7.71
C PHE A 508 15.05 0.61 -6.77
N ALA A 509 14.81 0.07 -5.58
CA ALA A 509 14.03 0.70 -4.54
C ALA A 509 14.94 1.03 -3.35
N MET A 510 14.72 2.17 -2.71
CA MET A 510 15.38 2.50 -1.45
C MET A 510 14.38 3.03 -0.43
N ALA A 511 14.79 3.02 0.83
CA ALA A 511 14.14 3.75 1.91
C ALA A 511 15.16 4.07 3.01
N ASN A 512 14.82 5.01 3.87
CA ASN A 512 15.58 5.25 5.09
C ASN A 512 15.04 4.38 6.22
N GLU A 513 15.92 3.91 7.11
CA GLU A 513 15.52 3.33 8.39
C GLU A 513 16.19 4.05 9.56
N ARG A 514 15.38 4.42 10.56
CA ARG A 514 15.85 4.76 11.91
C ARG A 514 15.52 3.60 12.85
N SER A 515 16.55 2.88 13.30
CA SER A 515 16.38 1.75 14.20
C SER A 515 16.15 2.20 15.64
N GLY A 516 15.34 1.45 16.40
CA GLY A 516 15.01 1.76 17.80
C GLY A 516 16.19 1.79 18.78
N GLY A 517 17.38 1.38 18.33
CA GLY A 517 18.65 1.49 19.06
C GLY A 517 19.48 2.74 18.74
N GLY A 518 18.99 3.66 17.90
CA GLY A 518 19.70 4.85 17.46
C GLY A 518 20.64 4.59 16.27
N GLY A 519 20.19 3.84 15.26
CA GLY A 519 20.95 3.61 14.03
C GLY A 519 20.24 4.12 12.78
N SER A 520 21.02 4.63 11.82
CA SER A 520 20.54 5.11 10.52
C SER A 520 21.01 4.18 9.42
N TYR A 521 20.12 3.78 8.52
CA TYR A 521 20.44 2.87 7.43
C TYR A 521 19.83 3.34 6.12
N PHE A 522 20.57 3.16 5.04
CA PHE A 522 19.98 3.05 3.72
C PHE A 522 19.53 1.62 3.51
N LEU A 523 18.26 1.45 3.18
CA LEU A 523 17.73 0.21 2.66
C LEU A 523 17.77 0.29 1.13
N LEU A 524 18.33 -0.71 0.48
CA LEU A 524 18.41 -0.80 -0.98
C LEU A 524 17.89 -2.17 -1.42
N ALA A 525 17.06 -2.19 -2.45
CA ALA A 525 16.61 -3.41 -3.10
C ALA A 525 16.79 -3.27 -4.62
N VAL A 526 17.25 -4.33 -5.27
CA VAL A 526 17.42 -4.39 -6.73
C VAL A 526 16.67 -5.60 -7.26
N SER A 527 15.75 -5.40 -8.21
CA SER A 527 15.00 -6.52 -8.77
C SER A 527 15.93 -7.47 -9.52
N GLU A 528 15.58 -8.75 -9.60
CA GLU A 528 16.38 -9.74 -10.35
C GLU A 528 16.26 -9.53 -11.87
N ASN A 529 15.19 -8.90 -12.34
CA ASN A 529 14.93 -8.60 -13.75
C ASN A 529 13.92 -7.45 -13.91
N SER A 530 13.43 -7.24 -15.14
CA SER A 530 12.50 -6.15 -15.49
C SER A 530 11.06 -6.38 -15.01
N SER A 531 10.75 -7.50 -14.36
CA SER A 531 9.49 -7.74 -13.66
C SER A 531 9.71 -7.53 -12.16
N PRO A 532 8.85 -6.75 -11.49
CA PRO A 532 8.98 -6.51 -10.07
C PRO A 532 8.40 -7.64 -9.21
N ALA A 533 7.73 -8.61 -9.82
CA ALA A 533 7.17 -9.80 -9.17
C ALA A 533 8.22 -10.86 -8.80
N GLY A 534 9.43 -10.73 -9.34
CA GLY A 534 10.54 -11.66 -9.10
C GLY A 534 11.22 -11.44 -7.75
N ALA A 535 12.34 -12.14 -7.54
CA ALA A 535 13.18 -11.90 -6.38
C ALA A 535 13.84 -10.52 -6.44
N TRP A 536 14.24 -10.01 -5.27
CA TRP A 536 14.99 -8.78 -5.12
C TRP A 536 16.25 -9.04 -4.30
N HIS A 537 17.37 -8.46 -4.71
CA HIS A 537 18.60 -8.41 -3.94
C HIS A 537 18.52 -7.23 -2.97
N LYS A 538 18.43 -7.52 -1.68
CA LYS A 538 18.22 -6.50 -0.66
C LYS A 538 19.45 -6.29 0.18
N TYR A 539 19.62 -5.06 0.64
CA TYR A 539 20.76 -4.58 1.38
C TYR A 539 20.31 -3.61 2.46
N ARG A 540 20.94 -3.72 3.62
CA ARG A 540 20.82 -2.77 4.72
C ARG A 540 22.20 -2.19 5.00
N LEU A 541 22.40 -0.94 4.59
CA LEU A 541 23.68 -0.27 4.58
C LEU A 541 23.74 0.74 5.72
N SER A 542 24.56 0.45 6.73
CA SER A 542 24.70 1.31 7.92
C SER A 542 25.31 2.65 7.57
N MET A 543 24.63 3.72 7.97
CA MET A 543 25.07 5.11 7.92
C MET A 543 25.33 5.69 9.33
N SER A 544 25.13 4.88 10.38
CA SER A 544 25.30 5.23 11.79
C SER A 544 26.69 5.76 12.18
N HIS A 545 27.74 5.51 11.38
CA HIS A 545 29.06 6.09 11.65
C HIS A 545 29.12 7.60 11.37
N ILE A 546 28.12 8.15 10.67
CA ILE A 546 27.99 9.58 10.38
C ILE A 546 27.03 10.26 11.36
N ASP A 547 25.80 9.74 11.48
CA ASP A 547 24.71 10.27 12.31
C ASP A 547 23.58 9.23 12.50
N ASP A 548 22.74 9.40 13.53
CA ASP A 548 21.59 8.53 13.85
C ASP A 548 20.23 9.10 13.43
N ASP A 549 20.24 10.23 12.72
CA ASP A 549 19.04 10.97 12.29
C ASP A 549 19.07 11.23 10.77
N ILE A 550 18.89 10.16 9.98
CA ILE A 550 18.82 10.19 8.51
C ILE A 550 17.42 10.55 8.02
N ASP A 551 17.26 11.34 6.97
CA ASP A 551 15.96 11.76 6.43
C ASP A 551 16.06 12.06 4.94
N SER A 552 14.93 12.20 4.24
CA SER A 552 14.91 12.82 2.92
C SER A 552 15.85 12.13 1.93
N PRO A 553 15.68 10.81 1.71
CA PRO A 553 16.57 10.04 0.88
C PRO A 553 16.52 10.50 -0.57
N ASN A 554 17.53 10.13 -1.33
CA ASN A 554 17.54 10.32 -2.76
C ASN A 554 18.28 9.18 -3.46
N LEU A 555 17.67 8.65 -4.53
CA LEU A 555 18.15 7.53 -5.32
C LEU A 555 18.48 7.96 -6.75
N ALA A 556 19.70 7.65 -7.19
CA ALA A 556 20.03 7.65 -8.60
C ALA A 556 20.91 6.45 -8.98
N VAL A 557 20.80 6.00 -10.22
CA VAL A 557 21.59 4.89 -10.76
C VAL A 557 22.42 5.42 -11.91
N GLY A 558 23.74 5.26 -11.83
CA GLY A 558 24.67 5.58 -12.92
C GLY A 558 25.10 4.33 -13.68
N ASP A 559 26.19 4.45 -14.44
CA ASP A 559 26.75 3.34 -15.21
C ASP A 559 27.35 2.28 -14.30
N ASP A 560 28.21 2.71 -13.38
CA ASP A 560 29.03 1.81 -12.55
C ASP A 560 28.56 1.74 -11.08
N ALA A 561 27.78 2.73 -10.62
CA ALA A 561 27.39 2.87 -9.22
C ALA A 561 25.91 3.20 -9.04
N VAL A 562 25.37 2.75 -7.90
CA VAL A 562 24.12 3.25 -7.31
C VAL A 562 24.48 4.34 -6.31
N TYR A 563 23.79 5.47 -6.37
CA TYR A 563 24.01 6.64 -5.52
C TYR A 563 22.84 6.76 -4.54
N LEU A 564 23.17 6.72 -3.27
CA LEU A 564 22.23 6.88 -2.16
C LEU A 564 22.64 8.13 -1.38
N SER A 565 21.71 9.04 -1.18
CA SER A 565 21.94 10.25 -0.38
C SER A 565 20.75 10.49 0.55
N CYS A 566 20.94 11.39 1.50
CA CYS A 566 19.98 11.77 2.52
C CYS A 566 20.41 13.09 3.17
N ASP A 567 19.49 13.69 3.91
CA ASP A 567 19.80 14.71 4.91
C ASP A 567 20.22 14.03 6.23
N MET A 568 21.22 14.61 6.92
CA MET A 568 21.59 14.20 8.28
C MET A 568 21.66 15.39 9.23
N PHE A 569 20.91 15.30 10.34
CA PHE A 569 20.69 16.43 11.26
C PHE A 569 21.80 16.57 12.32
N GLY A 570 23.01 16.83 11.84
CA GLY A 570 24.18 17.34 12.56
C GLY A 570 24.73 18.61 11.89
N PRO A 571 25.96 19.09 12.15
CA PRO A 571 26.50 20.23 11.40
C PRO A 571 26.64 19.90 9.90
N ASP A 572 25.65 20.32 9.10
CA ASP A 572 25.50 20.31 7.63
C ASP A 572 26.24 19.17 6.90
N LYS A 573 25.62 17.97 6.90
CA LYS A 573 26.16 16.76 6.28
C LYS A 573 25.19 16.19 5.24
N TYR A 574 25.61 16.13 3.98
CA TYR A 574 24.93 15.33 2.95
C TYR A 574 25.87 14.22 2.48
N PRO A 575 25.76 13.01 3.06
CA PRO A 575 26.52 11.88 2.56
C PRO A 575 25.97 11.44 1.21
N ILE A 576 26.88 11.01 0.36
CA ILE A 576 26.59 10.32 -0.88
C ILE A 576 27.32 8.99 -0.80
N LEU A 577 26.56 7.92 -0.61
CA LEU A 577 27.07 6.56 -0.64
C LEU A 577 27.00 6.05 -2.08
N MET A 578 28.16 5.71 -2.64
CA MET A 578 28.31 5.12 -3.97
C MET A 578 28.56 3.62 -3.82
N VAL A 579 27.58 2.83 -4.26
CA VAL A 579 27.56 1.38 -4.17
C VAL A 579 27.90 0.77 -5.54
N PRO A 580 28.87 -0.15 -5.66
CA PRO A 580 29.18 -0.79 -6.94
C PRO A 580 27.97 -1.51 -7.53
N LYS A 581 27.50 -1.04 -8.69
CA LYS A 581 26.28 -1.52 -9.35
C LYS A 581 26.40 -2.99 -9.74
N GLU A 582 27.58 -3.40 -10.22
CA GLU A 582 27.82 -4.78 -10.65
C GLU A 582 27.56 -5.83 -9.55
N GLN A 583 27.80 -5.49 -8.28
CA GLN A 583 27.62 -6.41 -7.15
C GLN A 583 26.14 -6.54 -6.77
N VAL A 584 25.44 -5.40 -6.71
CA VAL A 584 24.03 -5.38 -6.33
C VAL A 584 23.11 -5.98 -7.40
N LEU A 585 23.55 -6.01 -8.66
CA LEU A 585 22.83 -6.67 -9.76
C LEU A 585 22.83 -8.19 -9.68
N VAL A 586 23.79 -8.79 -8.97
CA VAL A 586 23.93 -10.26 -8.85
C VAL A 586 23.69 -10.77 -7.44
N GLY A 587 23.35 -9.89 -6.50
CA GLY A 587 23.10 -10.27 -5.10
C GLY A 587 24.36 -10.48 -4.27
N ASP A 588 25.53 -10.07 -4.76
CA ASP A 588 26.79 -10.25 -4.03
C ASP A 588 26.85 -9.31 -2.81
N PRO A 589 27.61 -9.69 -1.75
CA PRO A 589 27.89 -8.80 -0.64
C PRO A 589 28.56 -7.51 -1.12
N VAL A 590 28.00 -6.37 -0.71
CA VAL A 590 28.52 -5.06 -1.08
C VAL A 590 29.89 -4.82 -0.44
N SER A 591 30.89 -4.58 -1.27
CA SER A 591 32.26 -4.25 -0.87
C SER A 591 32.86 -3.21 -1.81
N GLY A 592 33.78 -2.39 -1.30
CA GLY A 592 34.41 -1.34 -2.10
C GLY A 592 33.51 -0.13 -2.36
N THR A 593 32.49 0.09 -1.54
CA THR A 593 31.71 1.33 -1.51
C THR A 593 32.61 2.55 -1.30
N ARG A 594 32.11 3.70 -1.75
CA ARG A 594 32.73 5.00 -1.49
C ARG A 594 31.71 5.92 -0.87
N GLU A 595 32.21 6.80 -0.02
CA GLU A 595 31.40 7.85 0.60
C GLU A 595 32.02 9.19 0.25
N LEU A 596 31.17 10.13 -0.16
CA LEU A 596 31.52 11.51 -0.37
C LEU A 596 30.61 12.35 0.52
N MET A 597 31.20 13.26 1.28
CA MET A 597 30.46 14.17 2.14
C MET A 597 30.46 15.56 1.52
N LEU A 598 29.28 16.09 1.22
CA LEU A 598 29.14 17.51 0.92
C LEU A 598 28.93 18.25 2.25
N SER A 599 29.94 19.03 2.65
CA SER A 599 29.91 19.86 3.86
C SER A 599 29.63 21.32 3.51
N GLY A 600 28.53 21.86 4.04
CA GLY A 600 28.12 23.26 3.89
C GLY A 600 28.44 24.13 5.12
N SER A 601 28.27 25.45 5.01
CA SER A 601 28.31 26.39 6.15
C SER A 601 26.90 26.93 6.49
N GLY A 602 25.87 26.12 6.29
CA GLY A 602 24.47 26.43 6.57
C GLY A 602 23.49 25.50 5.84
N ASN A 603 22.28 25.43 6.37
CA ASN A 603 21.05 24.82 5.87
C ASN A 603 20.99 24.71 4.33
N GLN A 604 20.92 23.50 3.79
CA GLN A 604 20.88 23.19 2.36
C GLN A 604 19.90 22.03 2.09
N SER A 605 19.49 21.85 0.84
CA SER A 605 18.83 20.62 0.43
C SER A 605 19.25 20.26 -0.97
N LEU A 606 19.26 18.96 -1.24
CA LEU A 606 19.83 18.34 -2.42
C LEU A 606 18.84 17.38 -3.09
N GLY A 607 18.90 17.31 -4.42
CA GLY A 607 18.25 16.27 -5.21
C GLY A 607 19.21 15.65 -6.22
N LEU A 608 19.29 14.31 -6.30
CA LEU A 608 20.04 13.66 -7.39
C LEU A 608 19.24 13.74 -8.68
N ALA A 609 19.93 14.03 -9.78
CA ALA A 609 19.33 13.95 -11.10
C ALA A 609 19.25 12.47 -11.53
N ARG A 610 18.04 11.93 -11.62
CA ARG A 610 17.81 10.59 -12.17
C ARG A 610 18.12 10.60 -13.68
N SER A 611 18.83 9.60 -14.19
CA SER A 611 19.15 9.49 -15.62
C SER A 611 18.51 8.25 -16.23
N THR A 612 17.92 8.41 -17.41
CA THR A 612 17.48 7.32 -18.29
C THR A 612 18.18 7.39 -19.65
N ASP A 613 19.31 8.09 -19.73
CA ASP A 613 20.13 8.10 -20.94
C ASP A 613 21.08 6.89 -20.93
N ASP A 614 21.27 6.27 -22.09
CA ASP A 614 22.20 5.16 -22.27
C ASP A 614 23.62 5.63 -22.63
N GLU A 615 23.88 6.94 -22.66
CA GLU A 615 25.20 7.49 -22.96
C GLU A 615 26.18 7.17 -21.83
N PRO A 616 27.22 6.35 -22.09
CA PRO A 616 28.15 5.97 -21.05
C PRO A 616 29.11 7.11 -20.71
N GLY A 617 29.53 7.18 -19.45
CA GLY A 617 30.52 8.14 -18.96
C GLY A 617 29.95 9.50 -18.58
N VAL A 618 28.63 9.66 -18.53
CA VAL A 618 27.98 10.85 -17.99
C VAL A 618 28.13 10.85 -16.45
N PRO A 619 28.67 11.91 -15.83
CA PRO A 619 28.74 12.01 -14.38
C PRO A 619 27.35 12.01 -13.72
N GLN A 620 27.28 11.53 -12.48
CA GLN A 620 26.07 11.73 -11.67
C GLN A 620 26.00 13.19 -11.20
N PHE A 621 24.84 13.81 -11.39
CA PHE A 621 24.60 15.19 -11.00
C PHE A 621 23.70 15.31 -9.76
N MET A 622 23.89 16.40 -9.01
CA MET A 622 23.01 16.82 -7.92
C MET A 622 22.71 18.30 -8.01
N LEU A 623 21.48 18.68 -7.69
CA LEU A 623 21.07 20.08 -7.56
C LEU A 623 20.96 20.45 -6.10
N GLN A 624 21.37 21.67 -5.79
CA GLN A 624 21.34 22.25 -4.46
C GLN A 624 20.56 23.56 -4.50
N SER A 625 19.48 23.62 -3.72
CA SER A 625 18.81 24.88 -3.40
C SER A 625 19.50 25.59 -2.24
N SER A 626 19.47 26.92 -2.25
CA SER A 626 19.93 27.70 -1.09
C SER A 626 18.84 27.74 -0.02
N GLU A 627 19.21 27.55 1.25
CA GLU A 627 18.31 27.78 2.38
C GLU A 627 18.85 28.91 3.27
N GLY A 628 17.94 29.63 3.92
CA GLY A 628 18.27 30.70 4.84
C GLY A 628 17.32 30.70 6.03
N SER A 629 17.83 30.96 7.22
CA SER A 629 17.01 31.07 8.43
C SER A 629 16.25 32.41 8.45
N GLY A 630 15.03 32.43 7.91
CA GLY A 630 14.10 33.55 8.12
C GLY A 630 13.05 33.76 7.01
N ASN A 631 11.83 34.14 7.43
CA ASN A 631 10.79 34.64 6.52
C ASN A 631 11.29 35.88 5.75
N GLY A 632 11.19 35.86 4.42
CA GLY A 632 11.52 37.00 3.55
C GLY A 632 12.92 36.99 2.93
N VAL A 633 13.67 35.88 3.03
CA VAL A 633 14.91 35.69 2.27
C VAL A 633 14.57 35.30 0.83
N ASN A 634 15.18 36.01 -0.11
CA ASN A 634 15.06 35.76 -1.54
C ASN A 634 16.33 35.04 -2.03
N PHE A 635 16.14 33.98 -2.80
CA PHE A 635 17.18 33.20 -3.46
C PHE A 635 17.10 33.47 -4.97
N ASN A 636 18.24 33.45 -5.66
CA ASN A 636 18.34 33.68 -7.10
C ASN A 636 19.38 32.77 -7.75
N GLU A 637 19.70 31.67 -7.09
CA GLU A 637 20.77 30.76 -7.48
C GLU A 637 20.39 29.32 -7.14
N VAL A 638 20.85 28.39 -7.99
CA VAL A 638 20.84 26.95 -7.79
C VAL A 638 22.25 26.44 -8.05
N ARG A 639 22.82 25.68 -7.12
CA ARG A 639 24.14 25.08 -7.28
C ARG A 639 24.00 23.68 -7.88
N ILE A 640 24.86 23.36 -8.84
CA ILE A 640 24.92 22.05 -9.50
C ILE A 640 26.24 21.39 -9.08
N HIS A 641 26.20 20.11 -8.72
CA HIS A 641 27.38 19.30 -8.44
C HIS A 641 27.48 18.17 -9.46
N ALA A 642 28.67 17.93 -10.00
CA ALA A 642 29.03 16.72 -10.72
C ALA A 642 29.89 15.84 -9.82
N ILE A 643 29.51 14.58 -9.66
CA ILE A 643 30.28 13.58 -8.92
C ILE A 643 31.22 12.88 -9.88
N LEU A 644 32.51 12.94 -9.60
CA LEU A 644 33.59 12.41 -10.42
C LEU A 644 34.26 11.21 -9.75
N ASP A 645 34.65 10.21 -10.55
CA ASP A 645 35.36 9.00 -10.11
C ASP A 645 34.69 8.27 -8.92
N PRO A 646 33.40 7.87 -9.05
CA PRO A 646 32.56 7.45 -7.93
C PRO A 646 33.07 6.22 -7.17
N LEU A 647 33.76 5.29 -7.84
CA LEU A 647 34.31 4.07 -7.22
C LEU A 647 35.83 4.11 -7.02
N GLY A 648 36.53 5.11 -7.55
CA GLY A 648 37.95 5.36 -7.33
C GLY A 648 38.16 6.30 -6.14
N THR A 649 38.57 7.54 -6.43
CA THR A 649 38.71 8.63 -5.46
C THR A 649 37.63 9.67 -5.72
N PRO A 650 36.43 9.53 -5.11
CA PRO A 650 35.31 10.39 -5.42
C PRO A 650 35.61 11.85 -5.09
N SER A 651 35.18 12.75 -5.97
CA SER A 651 35.29 14.21 -5.78
C SER A 651 34.12 14.91 -6.46
N THR A 652 33.91 16.20 -6.16
CA THR A 652 32.91 17.02 -6.83
C THR A 652 33.50 18.22 -7.55
N GLN A 653 32.85 18.58 -8.66
CA GLN A 653 32.95 19.90 -9.25
C GLN A 653 31.59 20.58 -9.10
N SER A 654 31.58 21.85 -8.68
CA SER A 654 30.33 22.59 -8.46
C SER A 654 30.22 23.82 -9.36
N PHE A 655 29.00 24.22 -9.70
CA PHE A 655 28.70 25.43 -10.46
C PHE A 655 27.46 26.14 -9.92
N ASP A 656 27.55 27.46 -9.78
CA ASP A 656 26.50 28.33 -9.26
C ASP A 656 25.69 28.95 -10.41
N LEU A 657 24.51 28.42 -10.67
CA LEU A 657 23.62 28.86 -11.74
C LEU A 657 22.65 29.94 -11.26
N GLN A 658 22.63 31.08 -11.93
CA GLN A 658 21.63 32.12 -11.68
C GLN A 658 20.25 31.69 -12.20
N VAL A 659 19.22 31.84 -11.36
CA VAL A 659 17.82 31.53 -11.67
C VAL A 659 16.90 32.68 -11.27
N PRO A 660 15.65 32.74 -11.78
CA PRO A 660 14.66 33.71 -11.31
C PRO A 660 14.50 33.68 -9.78
N THR A 661 14.24 34.84 -9.19
CA THR A 661 14.15 34.95 -7.72
C THR A 661 13.02 34.09 -7.16
N TYR A 662 13.27 33.39 -6.06
CA TYR A 662 12.29 32.63 -5.29
C TYR A 662 12.48 32.87 -3.78
N SER A 663 11.52 32.42 -2.98
CA SER A 663 11.56 32.50 -1.52
C SER A 663 10.93 31.23 -0.91
N TYR A 664 10.85 31.18 0.42
CA TYR A 664 10.09 30.12 1.10
C TYR A 664 8.61 30.13 0.70
N PRO A 665 8.00 28.97 0.41
CA PRO A 665 6.59 28.88 0.05
C PRO A 665 5.67 29.23 1.23
N SER A 666 4.48 29.73 0.92
CA SER A 666 3.41 29.94 1.89
C SER A 666 2.63 28.66 2.13
N GLN A 667 2.12 28.46 3.35
CA GLN A 667 1.23 27.34 3.69
C GLN A 667 -0.07 27.38 2.86
N VAL A 668 -0.60 26.21 2.50
CA VAL A 668 -1.62 26.08 1.45
C VAL A 668 -3.02 25.83 2.01
N PRO A 669 -4.05 26.63 1.64
CA PRO A 669 -5.43 26.40 2.04
C PRO A 669 -6.13 25.33 1.17
N GLN A 670 -7.24 24.80 1.67
CA GLN A 670 -8.13 23.87 0.97
C GLN A 670 -9.59 24.06 1.41
N GLN A 671 -10.54 23.55 0.63
CA GLN A 671 -11.96 23.48 0.99
C GLN A 671 -12.19 22.50 2.15
N GLY A 672 -13.21 22.77 2.99
CA GLY A 672 -13.75 21.80 3.94
C GLY A 672 -13.02 21.72 5.29
N THR A 673 -11.88 22.40 5.45
CA THR A 673 -11.16 22.51 6.72
C THR A 673 -10.43 23.85 6.83
N SER A 674 -10.05 24.24 8.06
CA SER A 674 -9.11 25.35 8.30
C SER A 674 -7.65 24.89 8.34
N THR A 675 -7.41 23.58 8.33
CA THR A 675 -6.06 23.00 8.28
C THR A 675 -5.39 23.35 6.95
N GLN A 676 -4.17 23.87 7.02
CA GLN A 676 -3.34 24.17 5.86
C GLN A 676 -2.27 23.10 5.70
N HIS A 677 -1.88 22.81 4.45
CA HIS A 677 -0.75 21.91 4.19
C HIS A 677 0.55 22.56 4.62
N TYR A 678 1.36 21.78 5.32
CA TYR A 678 2.70 22.18 5.73
C TYR A 678 3.68 22.08 4.57
N LEU A 679 4.08 23.22 4.00
CA LEU A 679 5.15 23.30 3.00
C LEU A 679 6.44 23.75 3.68
N PHE A 680 7.51 23.02 3.40
CA PHE A 680 8.88 23.29 3.84
C PHE A 680 9.67 24.09 2.78
N GLU A 681 10.97 24.24 2.98
CA GLU A 681 11.91 24.93 2.09
C GLU A 681 11.80 24.46 0.62
N PRO A 682 12.25 25.29 -0.35
CA PRO A 682 12.14 25.03 -1.79
C PRO A 682 13.19 24.01 -2.30
N ARG A 683 13.25 22.85 -1.65
CA ARG A 683 14.15 21.74 -1.98
C ARG A 683 13.79 21.04 -3.28
N PHE A 684 14.80 20.43 -3.90
CA PHE A 684 14.64 19.65 -5.13
C PHE A 684 14.39 18.18 -4.82
N TRP A 685 13.16 17.74 -4.99
CA TRP A 685 12.77 16.34 -4.86
C TRP A 685 12.83 15.56 -6.17
N SER A 686 12.64 16.26 -7.28
CA SER A 686 12.59 15.63 -8.59
C SER A 686 13.48 16.37 -9.57
N CYS A 687 14.55 15.69 -9.97
CA CYS A 687 15.50 16.13 -10.97
C CYS A 687 15.75 14.97 -11.94
N MET A 688 15.85 15.30 -13.22
CA MET A 688 16.11 14.34 -14.28
C MET A 688 17.19 14.84 -15.23
N TYR A 689 18.21 14.04 -15.47
CA TYR A 689 19.14 14.25 -16.58
C TYR A 689 18.55 13.62 -17.85
N ARG A 690 18.46 14.40 -18.93
CA ARG A 690 18.00 13.95 -20.24
C ARG A 690 18.64 14.78 -21.34
N ASN A 691 19.24 14.13 -22.34
CA ASN A 691 19.74 14.75 -23.56
C ASN A 691 20.71 15.93 -23.31
N GLY A 692 21.60 15.79 -22.32
CA GLY A 692 22.57 16.83 -21.97
C GLY A 692 22.04 17.98 -21.09
N SER A 693 20.75 17.97 -20.75
CA SER A 693 20.13 18.93 -19.84
C SER A 693 19.76 18.27 -18.51
N ILE A 694 19.75 19.06 -17.42
CA ILE A 694 19.02 18.70 -16.21
C ILE A 694 17.68 19.42 -16.21
N TRP A 695 16.61 18.65 -16.12
CA TRP A 695 15.25 19.11 -15.88
C TRP A 695 14.96 18.97 -14.39
N ALA A 696 14.56 20.06 -13.75
CA ALA A 696 14.38 20.08 -12.30
C ALA A 696 13.11 20.83 -11.93
N VAL A 697 12.44 20.37 -10.88
CA VAL A 697 11.22 20.98 -10.38
C VAL A 697 11.24 21.08 -8.85
N HIS A 698 10.65 22.14 -8.33
CA HIS A 698 10.41 22.34 -6.90
C HIS A 698 9.21 23.27 -6.68
N HIS A 699 8.71 23.38 -5.45
CA HIS A 699 7.78 24.44 -5.07
C HIS A 699 8.54 25.66 -4.52
N VAL A 700 8.04 26.85 -4.79
CA VAL A 700 8.66 28.12 -4.38
C VAL A 700 7.63 29.11 -3.86
N GLY A 701 8.08 30.03 -3.01
CA GLY A 701 7.38 31.27 -2.72
C GLY A 701 7.51 32.27 -3.85
N SER A 702 6.43 32.48 -4.60
CA SER A 702 6.30 33.45 -5.70
C SER A 702 4.91 34.08 -5.63
N SER A 703 4.73 35.08 -4.76
CA SER A 703 3.44 35.63 -4.26
C SER A 703 2.57 34.67 -3.42
N ARG A 704 2.73 33.37 -3.63
CA ARG A 704 2.17 32.22 -2.91
C ARG A 704 2.99 30.98 -3.28
N ALA A 705 2.65 29.80 -2.75
CA ALA A 705 3.29 28.55 -3.17
C ALA A 705 2.96 28.23 -4.64
N ARG A 706 3.99 28.00 -5.44
CA ARG A 706 3.88 27.60 -6.86
C ARG A 706 4.94 26.58 -7.22
N VAL A 707 4.59 25.66 -8.10
CA VAL A 707 5.56 24.80 -8.79
C VAL A 707 6.38 25.65 -9.76
N ARG A 708 7.70 25.51 -9.70
CA ARG A 708 8.66 26.09 -10.64
C ARG A 708 9.55 25.01 -11.21
N TRP A 709 9.81 25.09 -12.51
CA TRP A 709 10.64 24.15 -13.24
C TRP A 709 11.78 24.86 -13.99
N TYR A 710 12.85 24.13 -14.25
CA TYR A 710 14.03 24.57 -14.98
C TYR A 710 14.45 23.52 -16.00
N GLU A 711 14.92 23.99 -17.16
CA GLU A 711 15.82 23.24 -18.03
C GLU A 711 17.20 23.89 -17.94
N ILE A 712 18.19 23.11 -17.53
CA ILE A 712 19.58 23.52 -17.35
C ILE A 712 20.42 22.79 -18.38
N ASP A 713 20.82 23.48 -19.44
CA ASP A 713 21.75 22.94 -20.45
C ASP A 713 23.16 22.86 -19.85
N LEU A 714 23.67 21.63 -19.69
CA LEU A 714 25.00 21.41 -19.10
C LEU A 714 26.13 21.72 -20.09
N ARG A 715 25.85 21.75 -21.39
CA ARG A 715 26.85 22.06 -22.45
C ARG A 715 28.08 21.15 -22.38
N GLY A 716 27.88 19.90 -21.95
CA GLY A 716 28.95 18.90 -21.74
C GLY A 716 29.84 19.15 -20.51
N TRP A 717 29.45 20.04 -19.60
CA TRP A 717 30.11 20.19 -18.30
C TRP A 717 29.99 18.89 -17.48
N PRO A 718 31.02 18.48 -16.73
CA PRO A 718 32.26 19.20 -16.41
C PRO A 718 33.39 19.08 -17.46
N ASP A 719 33.29 18.16 -18.42
CA ASP A 719 34.44 17.76 -19.24
C ASP A 719 34.70 18.65 -20.47
N SER A 720 33.67 19.33 -20.99
CA SER A 720 33.77 20.13 -22.22
C SER A 720 34.53 21.46 -22.06
N GLY A 721 34.77 21.90 -20.82
CA GLY A 721 35.26 23.24 -20.51
C GLY A 721 34.24 24.37 -20.74
N GLN A 722 33.01 24.06 -21.16
CA GLN A 722 31.87 24.97 -21.05
C GLN A 722 31.28 24.91 -19.64
N VAL A 723 30.40 25.85 -19.31
CA VAL A 723 29.69 25.88 -18.03
C VAL A 723 28.18 25.77 -18.26
N PRO A 724 27.43 25.21 -17.29
CA PRO A 724 25.97 25.10 -17.38
C PRO A 724 25.29 26.46 -17.58
N THR A 725 24.16 26.46 -18.29
CA THR A 725 23.33 27.64 -18.51
C THR A 725 21.85 27.32 -18.33
N LEU A 726 21.08 28.29 -17.82
CA LEU A 726 19.63 28.16 -17.73
C LEU A 726 19.04 28.30 -19.14
N ALA A 727 18.61 27.19 -19.74
CA ALA A 727 18.02 27.17 -21.08
C ALA A 727 16.61 27.78 -21.03
N GLN A 728 15.81 27.36 -20.05
CA GLN A 728 14.48 27.89 -19.79
C GLN A 728 14.02 27.60 -18.37
N SER A 729 12.97 28.31 -17.95
CA SER A 729 12.28 28.08 -16.68
C SER A 729 10.86 28.59 -16.77
N GLY A 730 9.96 28.05 -15.96
CA GLY A 730 8.58 28.52 -15.85
C GLY A 730 7.96 28.22 -14.50
N GLU A 731 6.79 28.79 -14.24
CA GLU A 731 5.94 28.49 -13.09
C GLU A 731 4.59 27.97 -13.54
N ILE A 732 3.99 27.07 -12.77
CA ILE A 732 2.60 26.64 -12.95
C ILE A 732 1.69 27.61 -12.18
N ASP A 733 1.20 28.64 -12.87
CA ASP A 733 0.31 29.67 -12.32
C ASP A 733 -1.12 29.54 -12.87
N GLU A 734 -1.94 28.79 -12.14
CA GLU A 734 -3.35 28.53 -12.50
C GLU A 734 -4.31 29.68 -12.16
N GLY A 735 -3.79 30.85 -11.77
CA GLY A 735 -4.58 32.04 -11.48
C GLY A 735 -4.65 32.43 -10.00
N THR A 736 -5.44 33.46 -9.70
CA THR A 736 -5.43 34.09 -8.36
C THR A 736 -6.01 33.16 -7.30
N GLY A 737 -5.26 32.94 -6.21
CA GLY A 737 -5.71 32.14 -5.06
C GLY A 737 -5.51 30.62 -5.20
N ILE A 738 -4.89 30.15 -6.29
CA ILE A 738 -4.64 28.73 -6.56
C ILE A 738 -3.17 28.37 -6.32
N TYR A 739 -2.92 27.41 -5.47
CA TYR A 739 -1.59 26.98 -5.02
C TYR A 739 -1.19 25.69 -5.71
N THR A 740 0.07 25.56 -6.10
CA THR A 740 0.64 24.36 -6.73
C THR A 740 1.91 23.94 -5.98
N PHE A 741 2.05 22.66 -5.64
CA PHE A 741 3.10 22.17 -4.72
C PHE A 741 3.35 20.65 -4.82
N PHE A 742 4.42 20.18 -4.15
CA PHE A 742 4.95 18.79 -4.18
C PHE A 742 5.07 18.15 -5.58
N PRO A 743 5.80 18.78 -6.52
CA PRO A 743 5.85 18.34 -7.90
C PRO A 743 6.92 17.26 -8.18
N SER A 744 6.68 16.46 -9.21
CA SER A 744 7.68 15.61 -9.86
C SER A 744 7.70 15.78 -11.37
N ILE A 745 8.89 15.68 -11.97
CA ILE A 745 9.14 15.91 -13.40
C ILE A 745 9.79 14.69 -14.06
N ALA A 746 9.35 14.38 -15.28
CA ALA A 746 10.01 13.41 -16.14
C ALA A 746 10.05 13.91 -17.59
N VAL A 747 11.04 13.45 -18.33
CA VAL A 747 11.29 13.81 -19.72
C VAL A 747 11.56 12.55 -20.54
N ASP A 748 10.80 12.34 -21.60
CA ASP A 748 10.98 11.17 -22.48
C ASP A 748 12.13 11.37 -23.50
N GLY A 749 12.37 10.36 -24.34
CA GLY A 749 13.42 10.40 -25.36
C GLY A 749 13.18 11.41 -26.47
N ASN A 750 11.95 11.92 -26.60
CA ASN A 750 11.57 12.92 -27.58
C ASN A 750 11.61 14.33 -27.00
N ASN A 751 12.08 14.52 -25.76
CA ASN A 751 12.03 15.77 -25.00
C ASN A 751 10.60 16.27 -24.71
N ASN A 752 9.61 15.36 -24.68
CA ASN A 752 8.35 15.68 -24.05
C ASN A 752 8.53 15.67 -22.53
N VAL A 753 7.93 16.63 -21.85
CA VAL A 753 8.05 16.84 -20.42
C VAL A 753 6.67 16.68 -19.80
N CYS A 754 6.60 15.95 -18.69
CA CYS A 754 5.41 15.94 -17.85
C CYS A 754 5.78 16.29 -16.41
N ILE A 755 4.96 17.13 -15.80
CA ILE A 755 5.04 17.50 -14.39
C ILE A 755 3.73 17.10 -13.71
N VAL A 756 3.79 16.23 -12.71
CA VAL A 756 2.68 15.94 -11.80
C VAL A 756 2.82 16.79 -10.55
N PHE A 757 1.70 17.28 -10.00
CA PHE A 757 1.70 18.13 -8.81
C PHE A 757 0.35 18.14 -8.09
N ALA A 758 0.36 18.58 -6.83
CA ALA A 758 -0.85 18.89 -6.08
C ALA A 758 -1.31 20.33 -6.36
N ARG A 759 -2.63 20.51 -6.53
CA ARG A 759 -3.27 21.82 -6.64
C ARG A 759 -4.32 22.01 -5.56
N SER A 760 -4.38 23.20 -4.97
CA SER A 760 -5.38 23.54 -3.95
C SER A 760 -5.75 25.03 -3.92
N ALA A 761 -6.96 25.33 -3.44
CA ALA A 761 -7.44 26.68 -3.15
C ALA A 761 -8.46 26.65 -2.00
N SER A 762 -8.82 27.79 -1.43
CA SER A 762 -9.79 27.85 -0.31
C SER A 762 -11.19 27.30 -0.63
N ASN A 763 -11.51 27.15 -1.92
CA ASN A 763 -12.79 26.68 -2.45
C ASN A 763 -12.68 25.39 -3.27
N GLU A 764 -11.55 24.67 -3.22
CA GLU A 764 -11.40 23.34 -3.83
C GLU A 764 -10.63 22.40 -2.89
N TYR A 765 -10.87 21.10 -2.99
CA TYR A 765 -10.06 20.10 -2.30
C TYR A 765 -8.71 19.94 -3.01
N THR A 766 -7.66 19.69 -2.23
CA THR A 766 -6.34 19.39 -2.80
C THR A 766 -6.40 18.14 -3.65
N SER A 767 -6.01 18.25 -4.92
CA SER A 767 -6.21 17.20 -5.94
C SER A 767 -4.96 17.01 -6.79
N MET A 768 -4.87 15.89 -7.51
CA MET A 768 -3.76 15.57 -8.41
C MET A 768 -3.97 16.22 -9.78
N TRP A 769 -2.96 16.96 -10.23
CA TRP A 769 -2.93 17.65 -11.53
C TRP A 769 -1.65 17.32 -12.27
N ARG A 770 -1.67 17.54 -13.58
CA ARG A 770 -0.47 17.45 -14.42
C ARG A 770 -0.37 18.61 -15.41
N ALA A 771 0.85 18.91 -15.82
CA ALA A 771 1.15 19.83 -16.92
C ALA A 771 2.11 19.16 -17.90
N LEU A 772 1.98 19.49 -19.18
CA LEU A 772 2.76 18.90 -20.26
C LEU A 772 3.54 19.97 -21.00
N ARG A 773 4.62 19.55 -21.66
CA ARG A 773 5.32 20.35 -22.65
C ARG A 773 5.91 19.46 -23.73
N ASN A 774 5.74 19.83 -24.98
CA ASN A 774 6.40 19.22 -26.12
C ASN A 774 7.55 20.12 -26.59
N PRO A 775 8.55 19.59 -27.33
CA PRO A 775 9.66 20.39 -27.83
C PRO A 775 9.26 21.56 -28.73
N SER A 776 8.09 21.44 -29.39
CA SER A 776 7.51 22.48 -30.25
C SER A 776 6.88 23.64 -29.47
N ASP A 777 6.64 23.49 -28.17
CA ASP A 777 5.98 24.52 -27.37
C ASP A 777 6.91 25.71 -27.13
N PRO A 778 6.39 26.95 -27.10
CA PRO A 778 7.20 28.14 -26.87
C PRO A 778 8.10 28.00 -25.63
N SER A 779 9.35 28.43 -25.72
CA SER A 779 10.30 28.34 -24.60
C SER A 779 9.75 29.04 -23.34
N GLY A 780 9.94 28.40 -22.18
CA GLY A 780 9.50 28.88 -20.88
C GLY A 780 8.00 28.70 -20.60
N THR A 781 7.29 27.94 -21.42
CA THR A 781 5.86 27.67 -21.27
C THR A 781 5.57 26.18 -21.09
N LEU A 782 4.45 25.88 -20.43
CA LEU A 782 3.82 24.57 -20.39
C LEU A 782 2.44 24.71 -21.05
N GLN A 783 1.90 23.59 -21.51
CA GLN A 783 0.50 23.48 -21.88
C GLN A 783 -0.40 23.73 -20.65
N PRO A 784 -1.68 24.09 -20.84
CA PRO A 784 -2.62 24.23 -19.73
C PRO A 784 -2.64 22.99 -18.83
N ALA A 785 -2.64 23.20 -17.51
CA ALA A 785 -2.69 22.09 -16.58
C ALA A 785 -4.03 21.36 -16.66
N SER A 786 -3.99 20.04 -16.49
CA SER A 786 -5.15 19.16 -16.52
C SER A 786 -5.35 18.48 -15.16
N LEU A 787 -6.59 18.39 -14.72
CA LEU A 787 -6.97 17.60 -13.55
C LEU A 787 -6.82 16.11 -13.89
N VAL A 788 -6.08 15.37 -13.07
CA VAL A 788 -5.89 13.92 -13.23
C VAL A 788 -6.86 13.17 -12.33
N LYS A 789 -6.90 13.55 -11.04
CA LYS A 789 -7.76 12.93 -10.04
C LYS A 789 -8.25 13.95 -9.02
N SER A 790 -9.57 14.11 -8.94
CA SER A 790 -10.21 14.98 -7.95
C SER A 790 -10.34 14.30 -6.59
N SER A 791 -9.97 15.01 -5.53
CA SER A 791 -10.31 14.62 -4.16
C SER A 791 -11.76 14.95 -3.83
N SER A 792 -12.39 14.13 -2.99
CA SER A 792 -13.76 14.33 -2.50
C SER A 792 -13.84 14.66 -1.01
N ALA A 793 -12.70 14.76 -0.33
CA ALA A 793 -12.59 15.06 1.10
C ALA A 793 -11.35 15.92 1.39
N PRO A 794 -11.33 16.69 2.50
CA PRO A 794 -10.16 17.46 2.90
C PRO A 794 -9.07 16.58 3.55
N GLU A 795 -7.83 17.03 3.45
CA GLU A 795 -6.73 16.59 4.31
C GLU A 795 -6.84 17.26 5.68
N THR A 796 -6.99 16.50 6.76
CA THR A 796 -7.21 17.03 8.11
C THR A 796 -5.96 17.02 8.99
N SER A 797 -4.94 16.23 8.65
CA SER A 797 -3.69 16.12 9.42
C SER A 797 -2.76 17.33 9.25
N GLY A 798 -2.88 18.03 8.12
CA GLY A 798 -1.96 19.10 7.71
C GLY A 798 -0.70 18.60 7.00
N ARG A 799 -0.59 17.29 6.77
CA ARG A 799 0.48 16.64 6.01
C ARG A 799 -0.08 15.99 4.75
N TRP A 800 0.31 16.53 3.62
CA TRP A 800 0.15 15.92 2.29
C TRP A 800 1.48 15.24 1.92
N GLY A 801 1.44 14.23 1.06
CA GLY A 801 2.64 13.60 0.48
C GLY A 801 3.68 14.63 0.05
N ASP A 802 4.86 14.56 0.66
CA ASP A 802 6.01 15.42 0.40
C ASP A 802 6.63 15.12 -0.99
N TYR A 803 6.32 13.92 -1.50
CA TYR A 803 6.81 13.32 -2.73
C TYR A 803 5.66 13.08 -3.73
N SER A 804 6.04 12.98 -5.00
CA SER A 804 5.22 12.44 -6.07
C SER A 804 6.11 11.69 -7.06
N GLY A 805 5.55 10.83 -7.90
CA GLY A 805 6.31 10.01 -8.86
C GLY A 805 6.14 10.50 -10.29
N ALA A 806 7.24 10.61 -11.04
CA ALA A 806 7.22 10.79 -12.49
C ALA A 806 8.36 9.99 -13.12
N SER A 807 8.04 9.11 -14.08
CA SER A 807 9.02 8.20 -14.68
C SER A 807 8.69 7.94 -16.16
N PRO A 808 9.63 8.18 -17.10
CA PRO A 808 9.39 7.84 -18.50
C PRO A 808 9.42 6.31 -18.68
N ASP A 809 8.60 5.82 -19.60
CA ASP A 809 8.66 4.43 -20.06
C ASP A 809 10.01 4.17 -20.76
N PRO A 810 10.69 3.04 -20.51
CA PRO A 810 11.94 2.71 -21.19
C PRO A 810 11.86 2.71 -22.73
N ASP A 811 10.67 2.47 -23.29
CA ASP A 811 10.45 2.52 -24.74
C ASP A 811 10.13 3.94 -25.27
N ASN A 812 10.10 4.94 -24.38
CA ASN A 812 9.77 6.34 -24.65
C ASN A 812 8.38 6.57 -25.25
N THR A 813 7.43 5.67 -24.99
CA THR A 813 6.04 5.82 -25.46
C THR A 813 5.17 6.64 -24.52
N ALA A 814 5.54 6.74 -23.25
CA ALA A 814 4.76 7.46 -22.24
C ALA A 814 5.61 7.93 -21.06
N ILE A 815 5.01 8.79 -20.25
CA ILE A 815 5.49 9.16 -18.93
C ILE A 815 4.43 8.73 -17.90
N TRP A 816 4.85 7.94 -16.93
CA TRP A 816 4.01 7.46 -15.83
C TRP A 816 4.09 8.41 -14.65
N LEU A 817 2.95 8.68 -14.01
CA LEU A 817 2.81 9.64 -12.93
C LEU A 817 2.12 8.99 -11.73
N ALA A 818 2.51 9.36 -10.51
CA ALA A 818 1.82 8.99 -9.28
C ALA A 818 1.71 10.19 -8.34
N HIS A 819 0.55 10.36 -7.72
CA HIS A 819 0.36 11.36 -6.65
C HIS A 819 -0.77 10.95 -5.70
N GLU A 820 -0.74 11.51 -4.49
CA GLU A 820 -1.85 11.45 -3.52
C GLU A 820 -3.14 12.13 -4.02
N TRP A 821 -4.29 11.57 -3.63
CA TRP A 821 -5.62 12.20 -3.60
C TRP A 821 -6.39 11.75 -2.34
N ARG A 822 -7.54 12.37 -2.03
CA ARG A 822 -8.30 12.13 -0.78
C ARG A 822 -9.76 11.78 -1.03
N ASP A 823 -10.26 10.80 -0.27
CA ASP A 823 -11.69 10.53 -0.08
C ASP A 823 -12.07 10.40 1.41
N SER A 824 -13.32 10.05 1.71
CA SER A 824 -13.79 9.90 3.10
C SER A 824 -13.12 8.77 3.89
N GLY A 825 -12.34 7.93 3.22
CA GLY A 825 -11.57 6.82 3.78
C GLY A 825 -10.08 7.09 3.90
N GLY A 826 -9.61 8.34 3.78
CA GLY A 826 -8.22 8.74 3.97
C GLY A 826 -7.48 9.05 2.66
N TRP A 827 -6.15 9.14 2.72
CA TRP A 827 -5.33 9.31 1.52
C TRP A 827 -5.39 8.08 0.62
N ARG A 828 -5.16 8.31 -0.66
CA ARG A 828 -5.03 7.29 -1.70
C ARG A 828 -3.99 7.78 -2.69
N THR A 829 -3.42 6.88 -3.48
CA THR A 829 -2.66 7.30 -4.64
C THR A 829 -3.42 7.03 -5.93
N TRP A 830 -3.04 7.74 -6.97
CA TRP A 830 -3.54 7.56 -8.32
C TRP A 830 -2.37 7.51 -9.28
N ILE A 831 -2.39 6.53 -10.19
CA ILE A 831 -1.37 6.31 -11.20
C ILE A 831 -1.97 6.68 -12.56
N ASP A 832 -1.34 7.65 -13.23
CA ASP A 832 -1.70 8.09 -14.58
C ASP A 832 -0.60 7.69 -15.57
N LYS A 833 -1.02 7.45 -16.82
CA LYS A 833 -0.12 7.28 -17.96
C LYS A 833 -0.28 8.51 -18.84
N ALA A 834 0.62 9.47 -18.69
CA ALA A 834 0.74 10.59 -19.59
C ALA A 834 1.51 10.16 -20.85
N GLY A 835 0.80 9.62 -21.82
CA GLY A 835 1.31 9.54 -23.18
C GLY A 835 1.07 10.88 -23.88
N VAL A 836 2.11 11.47 -24.46
CA VAL A 836 1.91 12.15 -25.75
C VAL A 836 1.76 11.01 -26.76
N GLU A 837 0.68 10.24 -26.66
CA GLU A 837 0.48 9.11 -27.56
C GLU A 837 0.49 9.69 -28.97
N PRO A 838 1.35 9.17 -29.87
CA PRO A 838 1.48 9.73 -31.19
C PRO A 838 0.10 9.68 -31.87
N PRO A 839 -0.31 10.74 -32.56
CA PRO A 839 -1.54 10.74 -33.34
C PRO A 839 -1.70 9.46 -34.15
N VAL A 840 -2.82 8.77 -33.95
CA VAL A 840 -3.17 7.58 -34.73
C VAL A 840 -4.18 7.94 -35.81
N THR A 841 -4.32 7.07 -36.81
CA THR A 841 -5.42 7.16 -37.78
C THR A 841 -6.34 5.97 -37.59
N VAL A 842 -7.61 6.22 -37.30
CA VAL A 842 -8.62 5.18 -37.04
C VAL A 842 -9.82 5.32 -37.97
N GLN A 843 -10.53 4.23 -38.23
CA GLN A 843 -11.67 4.16 -39.15
C GLN A 843 -12.99 3.93 -38.40
N VAL A 844 -14.05 4.62 -38.84
CA VAL A 844 -15.41 4.49 -38.33
C VAL A 844 -16.39 4.35 -39.51
N PRO A 845 -17.17 3.26 -39.65
CA PRO A 845 -17.09 2.03 -38.87
C PRO A 845 -15.82 1.24 -39.22
N GLY A 846 -15.27 0.54 -38.23
CA GLY A 846 -14.09 -0.31 -38.42
C GLY A 846 -13.41 -0.58 -37.10
N ASP A 847 -12.47 0.29 -36.75
CA ASP A 847 -11.77 0.27 -35.46
C ASP A 847 -12.73 0.61 -34.31
N TYR A 848 -13.68 1.53 -34.58
CA TYR A 848 -14.77 1.86 -33.67
C TYR A 848 -16.12 1.71 -34.36
N ALA A 849 -17.14 1.42 -33.56
CA ALA A 849 -18.53 1.32 -34.03
C ALA A 849 -19.21 2.69 -34.16
N THR A 850 -18.75 3.70 -33.43
CA THR A 850 -19.37 5.02 -33.32
C THR A 850 -18.30 6.12 -33.32
N ILE A 851 -18.68 7.35 -33.70
CA ILE A 851 -17.75 8.48 -33.76
C ILE A 851 -17.34 8.89 -32.34
N GLN A 852 -18.29 8.94 -31.38
CA GLN A 852 -17.97 9.32 -30.01
C GLN A 852 -16.99 8.35 -29.35
N ALA A 853 -17.12 7.04 -29.61
CA ALA A 853 -16.21 6.05 -29.04
C ALA A 853 -14.77 6.24 -29.55
N ALA A 854 -14.60 6.63 -30.81
CA ALA A 854 -13.28 6.97 -31.36
C ALA A 854 -12.72 8.24 -30.68
N ILE A 855 -13.53 9.30 -30.56
CA ILE A 855 -13.12 10.56 -29.89
C ILE A 855 -12.69 10.34 -28.43
N ASP A 856 -13.39 9.46 -27.71
CA ASP A 856 -13.11 9.18 -26.30
C ASP A 856 -11.80 8.42 -26.08
N ASP A 857 -11.39 7.60 -27.06
CA ASP A 857 -10.30 6.63 -26.93
C ASP A 857 -8.99 7.10 -27.58
N VAL A 858 -9.04 7.90 -28.66
CA VAL A 858 -7.83 8.28 -29.40
C VAL A 858 -7.08 9.48 -28.78
N PRO A 859 -5.74 9.54 -28.94
CA PRO A 859 -4.92 10.68 -28.51
C PRO A 859 -5.24 11.99 -29.22
N THR A 860 -5.04 13.13 -28.54
CA THR A 860 -5.06 14.46 -29.18
C THR A 860 -4.10 14.53 -30.37
N GLY A 861 -4.54 15.15 -31.46
CA GLY A 861 -3.86 15.22 -32.74
C GLY A 861 -4.19 14.08 -33.71
N SER A 862 -4.87 13.02 -33.25
CA SER A 862 -5.25 11.87 -34.08
C SER A 862 -6.23 12.23 -35.20
N ILE A 863 -6.26 11.35 -36.21
CA ILE A 863 -7.14 11.43 -37.37
C ILE A 863 -8.23 10.36 -37.26
N ILE A 864 -9.49 10.77 -37.31
CA ILE A 864 -10.64 9.87 -37.37
C ILE A 864 -11.23 9.97 -38.78
N GLN A 865 -11.15 8.88 -39.53
CA GLN A 865 -11.72 8.76 -40.87
C GLN A 865 -13.09 8.08 -40.76
N VAL A 866 -14.13 8.78 -41.21
CA VAL A 866 -15.51 8.35 -41.12
C VAL A 866 -16.03 7.97 -42.51
N GLY A 867 -16.38 6.69 -42.65
CA GLY A 867 -16.97 6.12 -43.86
C GLY A 867 -18.38 6.64 -44.13
N PRO A 868 -18.93 6.43 -45.34
CA PRO A 868 -20.29 6.81 -45.68
C PRO A 868 -21.32 6.18 -44.73
N GLY A 869 -22.35 6.94 -44.37
CA GLY A 869 -23.43 6.49 -43.50
C GLY A 869 -24.08 7.58 -42.67
N VAL A 870 -25.15 7.20 -41.98
CA VAL A 870 -25.85 8.04 -40.99
C VAL A 870 -25.46 7.61 -39.58
N TYR A 871 -24.81 8.50 -38.85
CA TYR A 871 -24.37 8.31 -37.47
C TYR A 871 -25.31 9.07 -36.55
N SER A 872 -26.19 8.32 -35.87
CA SER A 872 -27.18 8.88 -34.93
C SER A 872 -26.55 9.13 -33.57
N GLU A 873 -25.83 10.25 -33.43
CA GLU A 873 -25.01 10.59 -32.27
C GLU A 873 -25.03 12.10 -31.99
N GLN A 874 -24.74 12.48 -30.73
CA GLN A 874 -24.31 13.83 -30.35
C GLN A 874 -22.86 13.71 -29.91
N ILE A 875 -21.94 14.35 -30.64
CA ILE A 875 -20.51 14.18 -30.40
C ILE A 875 -19.90 15.35 -29.58
N ASP A 876 -19.05 15.00 -28.64
CA ASP A 876 -18.35 15.91 -27.73
C ASP A 876 -16.85 15.60 -27.71
N PHE A 877 -16.03 16.58 -28.07
CA PHE A 877 -14.58 16.44 -28.13
C PHE A 877 -13.92 16.47 -26.74
N GLY A 878 -14.60 16.97 -25.71
CA GLY A 878 -14.12 16.96 -24.32
C GLY A 878 -12.73 17.56 -24.12
N GLY A 879 -12.39 18.64 -24.85
CA GLY A 879 -11.07 19.29 -24.78
C GLY A 879 -9.97 18.67 -25.63
N ARG A 880 -10.27 17.67 -26.48
CA ARG A 880 -9.29 17.07 -27.39
C ARG A 880 -9.28 17.78 -28.74
N SER A 881 -8.11 18.22 -29.21
CA SER A 881 -7.93 18.72 -30.59
C SER A 881 -7.67 17.56 -31.56
N LEU A 882 -8.64 17.17 -32.37
CA LEU A 882 -8.56 16.01 -33.29
C LEU A 882 -8.86 16.43 -34.75
N SER A 883 -8.49 15.60 -35.73
CA SER A 883 -8.91 15.80 -37.13
C SER A 883 -9.95 14.75 -37.53
N LEU A 884 -11.18 15.19 -37.73
CA LEU A 884 -12.32 14.36 -38.10
C LEU A 884 -12.65 14.59 -39.59
N TYR A 885 -12.54 13.53 -40.40
CA TYR A 885 -12.77 13.58 -41.85
C TYR A 885 -13.89 12.63 -42.25
N GLY A 886 -14.95 13.15 -42.86
CA GLY A 886 -15.99 12.36 -43.51
C GLY A 886 -15.57 12.00 -44.93
N SER A 887 -16.19 10.96 -45.49
CA SER A 887 -15.95 10.54 -46.87
C SER A 887 -16.47 11.56 -47.91
N GLY A 888 -17.29 12.51 -47.45
CA GLY A 888 -17.87 13.61 -48.23
C GLY A 888 -19.18 14.08 -47.59
N ALA A 889 -19.49 15.37 -47.67
CA ALA A 889 -20.64 15.93 -46.96
C ALA A 889 -21.98 15.31 -47.36
N GLU A 890 -22.14 14.87 -48.61
CA GLU A 890 -23.34 14.16 -49.07
C GLU A 890 -23.39 12.68 -48.66
N GLU A 891 -22.24 12.11 -48.26
CA GLU A 891 -22.10 10.67 -47.97
C GLU A 891 -22.03 10.36 -46.47
N THR A 892 -21.60 11.32 -45.64
CA THR A 892 -21.33 11.12 -44.20
C THR A 892 -22.17 12.08 -43.36
N ILE A 893 -23.17 11.57 -42.64
CA ILE A 893 -24.18 12.37 -41.93
C ILE A 893 -24.07 12.11 -40.42
N ILE A 894 -23.92 13.17 -39.63
CA ILE A 894 -24.07 13.13 -38.16
C ILE A 894 -25.44 13.73 -37.83
N ASP A 895 -26.32 12.91 -37.26
CA ASP A 895 -27.72 13.25 -36.97
C ASP A 895 -28.01 13.15 -35.47
N ALA A 896 -28.32 14.29 -34.85
CA ALA A 896 -28.66 14.34 -33.44
C ALA A 896 -30.15 14.05 -33.14
N GLN A 897 -30.95 13.68 -34.14
CA GLN A 897 -32.32 13.18 -34.01
C GLN A 897 -33.29 14.12 -33.29
N GLN A 898 -33.18 15.42 -33.58
CA GLN A 898 -33.89 16.51 -32.91
C GLN A 898 -33.59 16.59 -31.41
N GLN A 899 -32.34 16.33 -31.01
CA GLN A 899 -31.89 16.43 -29.62
C GLN A 899 -30.57 17.18 -29.52
N GLY A 900 -30.46 18.09 -28.54
CA GLY A 900 -29.19 18.65 -28.12
C GLY A 900 -28.42 19.38 -29.22
N THR A 901 -27.09 19.45 -29.03
CA THR A 901 -26.14 20.00 -30.00
C THR A 901 -25.48 18.85 -30.74
N VAL A 902 -25.35 18.93 -32.07
CA VAL A 902 -24.73 17.85 -32.87
C VAL A 902 -23.24 17.69 -32.55
N VAL A 903 -22.50 18.81 -32.54
CA VAL A 903 -21.04 18.82 -32.27
C VAL A 903 -20.67 19.84 -31.19
N THR A 904 -19.99 19.36 -30.14
CA THR A 904 -19.54 20.18 -29.00
C THR A 904 -18.02 20.25 -28.93
N LEU A 905 -17.48 21.48 -28.89
CA LEU A 905 -16.06 21.81 -28.66
C LEU A 905 -16.00 22.98 -27.68
N MET A 906 -15.89 22.73 -26.37
CA MET A 906 -16.12 23.76 -25.34
C MET A 906 -14.89 24.16 -24.51
N ASP A 907 -13.74 23.53 -24.74
CA ASP A 907 -12.58 23.58 -23.85
C ASP A 907 -11.29 24.07 -24.54
N GLY A 908 -11.40 24.88 -25.60
CA GLY A 908 -10.26 25.52 -26.28
C GLY A 908 -9.69 24.73 -27.45
N GLU A 909 -10.46 23.81 -28.02
CA GLU A 909 -10.02 22.88 -29.06
C GLU A 909 -9.68 23.57 -30.39
N THR A 910 -8.71 23.00 -31.11
CA THR A 910 -8.23 23.45 -32.43
C THR A 910 -8.42 22.37 -33.51
N SER A 911 -9.52 21.62 -33.40
CA SER A 911 -9.84 20.46 -34.23
C SER A 911 -10.09 20.81 -35.71
N ILE A 912 -9.95 19.82 -36.60
CA ILE A 912 -10.39 19.89 -37.99
C ILE A 912 -11.67 19.05 -38.14
N ILE A 913 -12.69 19.59 -38.79
CA ILE A 913 -13.93 18.89 -39.12
C ILE A 913 -14.23 19.13 -40.59
N GLU A 914 -14.19 18.07 -41.40
CA GLU A 914 -14.29 18.21 -42.87
C GLU A 914 -15.18 17.13 -43.48
N GLY A 915 -16.01 17.51 -44.46
CA GLY A 915 -16.72 16.52 -45.30
C GLY A 915 -17.93 15.86 -44.62
N PHE A 916 -18.67 16.59 -43.77
CA PHE A 916 -19.86 16.06 -43.09
C PHE A 916 -21.14 16.82 -43.43
N THR A 917 -22.26 16.11 -43.44
CA THR A 917 -23.57 16.71 -43.15
C THR A 917 -23.80 16.72 -41.63
N ILE A 918 -24.14 17.89 -41.07
CA ILE A 918 -24.44 18.10 -39.65
C ILE A 918 -25.92 18.46 -39.52
N THR A 919 -26.72 17.59 -38.88
CA THR A 919 -28.18 17.70 -38.88
C THR A 919 -28.86 17.24 -37.59
N GLY A 920 -30.15 17.56 -37.47
CA GLY A 920 -31.00 17.08 -36.38
C GLY A 920 -30.71 17.70 -35.00
N GLY A 921 -29.94 18.79 -34.91
CA GLY A 921 -29.74 19.50 -33.65
C GLY A 921 -31.01 20.21 -33.18
N TYR A 922 -31.33 20.13 -31.88
CA TYR A 922 -32.44 20.88 -31.25
C TYR A 922 -32.04 21.44 -29.89
N MET A 923 -31.74 22.74 -29.84
CA MET A 923 -31.23 23.41 -28.64
C MET A 923 -31.68 24.87 -28.53
N THR A 924 -31.42 25.52 -27.40
CA THR A 924 -31.69 26.96 -27.27
C THR A 924 -30.74 27.79 -28.15
N THR A 925 -29.45 27.42 -28.17
CA THR A 925 -28.39 28.08 -28.95
C THR A 925 -27.31 27.08 -29.31
N GLY A 926 -26.78 27.15 -30.54
CA GLY A 926 -25.75 26.23 -31.04
C GLY A 926 -26.31 24.84 -31.27
N SER A 927 -27.39 24.72 -32.04
CA SER A 927 -28.02 23.43 -32.35
C SER A 927 -27.12 22.52 -33.20
N ALA A 928 -26.45 23.06 -34.21
CA ALA A 928 -25.45 22.32 -34.98
C ALA A 928 -24.11 22.23 -34.24
N PHE A 929 -23.59 23.38 -33.79
CA PHE A 929 -22.28 23.48 -33.17
C PHE A 929 -22.29 24.37 -31.93
N ARG A 930 -21.54 23.98 -30.90
CA ARG A 930 -21.13 24.84 -29.79
C ARG A 930 -19.61 24.85 -29.69
N ILE A 931 -19.01 26.03 -29.83
CA ILE A 931 -17.57 26.21 -30.03
C ILE A 931 -17.03 27.25 -29.04
N ASN A 932 -16.08 26.85 -28.21
CA ASN A 932 -15.25 27.70 -27.38
C ASN A 932 -13.77 27.35 -27.62
N GLY A 933 -13.38 27.44 -28.89
CA GLY A 933 -12.04 27.16 -29.41
C GLY A 933 -11.90 27.71 -30.84
N ASP A 934 -10.80 27.34 -31.52
CA ASP A 934 -10.46 27.83 -32.86
C ASP A 934 -10.37 26.67 -33.89
N PRO A 935 -11.42 25.85 -34.08
CA PRO A 935 -11.39 24.74 -35.04
C PRO A 935 -11.47 25.21 -36.50
N ALA A 936 -11.02 24.37 -37.43
CA ALA A 936 -11.25 24.52 -38.86
C ALA A 936 -12.41 23.63 -39.31
N ILE A 937 -13.43 24.23 -39.91
CA ILE A 937 -14.61 23.55 -40.46
C ILE A 937 -14.62 23.77 -41.97
N SER A 938 -14.48 22.71 -42.75
CA SER A 938 -14.37 22.76 -44.21
C SER A 938 -15.36 21.82 -44.90
N ASP A 939 -15.84 22.21 -46.08
CA ASP A 939 -16.54 21.33 -47.01
C ASP A 939 -17.69 20.53 -46.36
N CYS A 940 -18.46 21.18 -45.49
CA CYS A 940 -19.60 20.60 -44.78
C CYS A 940 -20.95 21.10 -45.31
N ILE A 941 -22.02 20.35 -45.03
CA ILE A 941 -23.42 20.80 -45.19
C ILE A 941 -24.06 20.84 -43.80
N ILE A 942 -24.48 22.01 -43.35
CA ILE A 942 -25.15 22.19 -42.07
C ILE A 942 -26.62 22.42 -42.37
N ARG A 943 -27.49 21.46 -42.02
CA ARG A 943 -28.91 21.50 -42.39
C ARG A 943 -29.87 21.00 -41.33
N ASP A 944 -31.09 21.51 -41.36
CA ASP A 944 -32.22 21.05 -40.55
C ASP A 944 -31.96 21.10 -39.03
N ASN A 945 -31.14 22.06 -38.56
CA ASN A 945 -30.87 22.27 -37.14
C ASN A 945 -31.74 23.40 -36.59
N ILE A 946 -32.36 23.18 -35.43
CA ILE A 946 -33.31 24.11 -34.81
C ILE A 946 -32.72 24.69 -33.52
N ALA A 947 -32.41 25.98 -33.52
CA ALA A 947 -32.03 26.76 -32.35
C ALA A 947 -33.15 27.74 -31.94
N THR A 948 -33.76 27.58 -30.77
CA THR A 948 -34.97 28.34 -30.42
C THR A 948 -34.74 29.83 -30.08
N SER A 949 -33.50 30.32 -30.06
CA SER A 949 -33.20 31.71 -29.68
C SER A 949 -32.27 32.45 -30.64
N ASN A 950 -31.10 31.89 -31.04
CA ASN A 950 -30.02 32.72 -31.60
C ASN A 950 -29.30 32.16 -32.83
N TYR A 951 -28.49 31.12 -32.67
CA TYR A 951 -27.52 30.69 -33.68
C TYR A 951 -27.58 29.18 -33.84
N CYS A 952 -27.54 28.67 -35.07
CA CYS A 952 -27.33 27.24 -35.30
C CYS A 952 -25.90 26.81 -34.95
N ILE A 953 -24.93 27.70 -35.17
CA ILE A 953 -23.54 27.56 -34.69
C ILE A 953 -23.31 28.62 -33.64
N LEU A 954 -23.10 28.25 -32.38
CA LEU A 954 -22.67 29.19 -31.34
C LEU A 954 -21.15 29.11 -31.19
N SER A 955 -20.45 30.20 -31.47
CA SER A 955 -19.01 30.33 -31.28
C SER A 955 -18.64 31.47 -30.34
N THR A 956 -17.74 31.19 -29.40
CA THR A 956 -17.05 32.17 -28.53
C THR A 956 -15.55 32.27 -28.81
N GLY A 957 -14.98 31.34 -29.58
CA GLY A 957 -13.65 31.43 -30.19
C GLY A 957 -13.71 31.90 -31.65
N ASN A 958 -12.64 31.69 -32.43
CA ASN A 958 -12.49 32.13 -33.83
C ASN A 958 -12.37 30.94 -34.80
N PRO A 959 -13.41 30.09 -34.94
CA PRO A 959 -13.36 29.00 -35.90
C PRO A 959 -13.18 29.55 -37.33
N VAL A 960 -12.35 28.87 -38.12
CA VAL A 960 -12.22 29.13 -39.56
C VAL A 960 -13.22 28.25 -40.28
N ILE A 961 -14.17 28.85 -41.00
CA ILE A 961 -15.19 28.11 -41.75
C ILE A 961 -14.96 28.37 -43.24
N SER A 962 -14.93 27.32 -44.06
CA SER A 962 -14.71 27.41 -45.52
C SER A 962 -15.46 26.33 -46.27
N GLY A 963 -15.78 26.57 -47.55
CA GLY A 963 -16.44 25.58 -48.41
C GLY A 963 -17.78 25.02 -47.87
N THR A 964 -18.36 25.64 -46.85
CA THR A 964 -19.47 25.08 -46.08
C THR A 964 -20.79 25.72 -46.49
N LEU A 965 -21.80 24.88 -46.69
CA LEU A 965 -23.15 25.32 -46.93
C LEU A 965 -23.98 25.27 -45.66
N LEU A 966 -24.73 26.33 -45.40
CA LEU A 966 -25.77 26.37 -44.37
C LEU A 966 -27.14 26.53 -45.05
N CYS A 967 -28.07 25.61 -44.79
CA CYS A 967 -29.41 25.61 -45.40
C CYS A 967 -30.46 24.97 -44.49
N HIS A 968 -31.74 25.36 -44.58
CA HIS A 968 -32.83 24.85 -43.74
C HIS A 968 -32.60 24.84 -42.20
N ASN A 969 -31.63 25.60 -41.67
CA ASN A 969 -31.49 25.76 -40.23
C ASN A 969 -32.43 26.88 -39.72
N ASP A 970 -32.99 26.71 -38.53
CA ASP A 970 -33.82 27.72 -37.87
C ASP A 970 -33.17 28.18 -36.56
N PRO A 971 -32.38 29.27 -36.54
CA PRO A 971 -32.06 30.17 -37.65
C PRO A 971 -30.77 29.76 -38.38
N ASN A 972 -30.68 30.13 -39.67
CA ASN A 972 -29.54 29.89 -40.54
C ASN A 972 -28.37 30.88 -40.31
N VAL A 973 -27.90 30.93 -39.06
CA VAL A 973 -26.97 31.98 -38.57
C VAL A 973 -25.83 31.37 -37.75
N ILE A 974 -24.62 31.86 -38.00
CA ILE A 974 -23.38 31.56 -37.24
C ILE A 974 -23.17 32.63 -36.16
N GLY A 975 -22.65 32.22 -35.01
CA GLY A 975 -22.45 33.00 -33.80
C GLY A 975 -21.45 34.16 -33.90
N ILE A 976 -21.07 34.69 -32.74
CA ILE A 976 -20.54 36.06 -32.58
C ILE A 976 -19.17 36.25 -33.26
N THR A 977 -18.33 35.23 -33.29
CA THR A 977 -16.95 35.29 -33.83
C THR A 977 -16.66 34.07 -34.71
N TRP A 978 -16.20 34.30 -35.94
CA TRP A 978 -15.68 33.29 -36.87
C TRP A 978 -14.86 33.98 -37.95
N VAL A 979 -14.02 33.20 -38.64
CA VAL A 979 -13.19 33.65 -39.76
C VAL A 979 -13.68 32.99 -41.04
N ASP A 980 -14.04 33.80 -42.04
CA ASP A 980 -14.42 33.32 -43.36
C ASP A 980 -13.17 32.91 -44.16
N GLY A 981 -12.98 31.59 -44.30
CA GLY A 981 -11.94 31.01 -45.14
C GLY A 981 -12.30 31.00 -46.64
N GLY A 982 -13.51 31.42 -46.99
CA GLY A 982 -14.03 31.49 -48.36
C GLY A 982 -14.79 30.24 -48.80
N GLY A 983 -15.66 30.40 -49.81
CA GLY A 983 -16.46 29.30 -50.38
C GLY A 983 -17.71 28.93 -49.59
N ASN A 984 -18.05 29.67 -48.54
CA ASN A 984 -19.26 29.44 -47.75
C ASN A 984 -20.51 29.97 -48.46
N SER A 985 -21.65 29.30 -48.29
CA SER A 985 -22.94 29.73 -48.82
C SER A 985 -24.05 29.58 -47.79
N PHE A 986 -25.02 30.50 -47.85
CA PHE A 986 -26.20 30.51 -46.99
C PHE A 986 -27.40 30.49 -47.92
N GLU A 987 -28.04 29.34 -48.01
CA GLU A 987 -29.17 29.14 -48.90
C GLU A 987 -30.40 28.82 -48.07
N ASP A 988 -31.57 29.23 -48.53
CA ASP A 988 -32.81 28.78 -47.88
C ASP A 988 -33.03 27.28 -48.17
N THR A 989 -32.49 26.74 -49.26
CA THR A 989 -32.66 25.35 -49.72
C THR A 989 -31.32 24.60 -49.83
N CYS A 990 -31.27 23.32 -49.48
CA CYS A 990 -30.06 22.49 -49.59
C CYS A 990 -29.88 21.82 -50.98
N PRO A 991 -28.67 21.76 -51.56
CA PRO A 991 -28.29 20.91 -52.68
C PRO A 991 -28.13 19.46 -52.20
N GLY A 992 -28.39 18.53 -53.11
CA GLY A 992 -28.65 17.14 -52.75
C GLY A 992 -30.08 17.04 -52.25
N GLY A 993 -31.01 17.08 -53.22
CA GLY A 993 -32.45 16.99 -52.99
C GLY A 993 -32.79 15.82 -52.08
N CYS A 994 -33.91 15.97 -51.39
CA CYS A 994 -34.47 14.96 -50.52
C CYS A 994 -34.21 13.56 -51.06
N SER A 995 -33.39 12.75 -50.38
CA SER A 995 -33.03 11.42 -50.88
C SER A 995 -34.24 10.48 -50.97
N ALA A 996 -35.35 10.88 -50.36
CA ALA A 996 -36.66 10.27 -50.46
C ALA A 996 -37.52 10.78 -51.64
N ASP A 997 -37.12 11.85 -52.34
CA ASP A 997 -37.71 12.32 -53.60
C ASP A 997 -37.03 11.60 -54.76
N VAL A 998 -37.49 10.37 -54.97
CA VAL A 998 -36.92 9.43 -55.92
C VAL A 998 -37.25 9.84 -57.36
N ASP A 999 -38.35 10.59 -57.58
CA ASP A 999 -38.72 11.10 -58.89
C ASP A 999 -38.19 12.51 -59.20
N GLY A 1000 -37.68 13.22 -58.21
CA GLY A 1000 -37.04 14.53 -58.32
C GLY A 1000 -38.03 15.66 -58.57
N ASP A 1001 -39.30 15.48 -58.19
CA ASP A 1001 -40.36 16.48 -58.41
C ASP A 1001 -40.45 17.56 -57.31
N GLY A 1002 -39.63 17.45 -56.27
CA GLY A 1002 -39.58 18.35 -55.14
C GLY A 1002 -40.59 18.01 -54.04
N THR A 1003 -41.28 16.87 -54.11
CA THR A 1003 -42.19 16.38 -53.07
C THR A 1003 -42.03 14.88 -52.83
N VAL A 1004 -41.78 14.49 -51.58
CA VAL A 1004 -41.81 13.08 -51.17
C VAL A 1004 -43.25 12.64 -50.97
N GLY A 1005 -43.71 11.73 -51.82
CA GLY A 1005 -45.06 11.25 -51.79
C GLY A 1005 -45.23 9.83 -52.30
N VAL A 1006 -46.43 9.57 -52.80
CA VAL A 1006 -46.82 8.22 -53.25
C VAL A 1006 -45.95 7.77 -54.43
N ASN A 1007 -45.53 8.68 -55.30
CA ASN A 1007 -44.77 8.34 -56.49
C ASN A 1007 -43.38 7.80 -56.13
N ASP A 1008 -42.76 8.35 -55.11
CA ASP A 1008 -41.45 7.92 -54.62
C ASP A 1008 -41.51 6.53 -54.00
N VAL A 1009 -42.52 6.28 -53.16
CA VAL A 1009 -42.76 4.94 -52.60
C VAL A 1009 -43.01 3.92 -53.70
N LEU A 1010 -43.73 4.30 -54.75
CA LEU A 1010 -43.97 3.43 -55.89
C LEU A 1010 -42.70 3.15 -56.69
N LEU A 1011 -41.76 4.10 -56.78
CA LEU A 1011 -40.46 3.90 -57.42
C LEU A 1011 -39.54 2.99 -56.62
N VAL A 1012 -39.55 3.09 -55.29
CA VAL A 1012 -38.85 2.14 -54.42
C VAL A 1012 -39.44 0.74 -54.56
N ILE A 1013 -40.77 0.59 -54.46
CA ILE A 1013 -41.44 -0.71 -54.63
C ILE A 1013 -41.20 -1.31 -56.03
N ALA A 1014 -41.11 -0.47 -57.07
CA ALA A 1014 -40.85 -0.94 -58.43
C ALA A 1014 -39.45 -1.58 -58.57
N ASN A 1015 -38.51 -1.23 -57.69
CA ASN A 1015 -37.15 -1.77 -57.67
C ASN A 1015 -36.92 -2.81 -56.56
N PHE A 1016 -37.97 -3.21 -55.83
CA PHE A 1016 -37.88 -4.09 -54.67
C PHE A 1016 -37.18 -5.42 -54.97
N GLY A 1017 -36.17 -5.74 -54.17
CA GLY A 1017 -35.29 -6.91 -54.32
C GLY A 1017 -34.18 -6.75 -55.37
N GLY A 1018 -34.01 -5.56 -55.95
CA GLY A 1018 -32.95 -5.22 -56.89
C GLY A 1018 -31.88 -4.29 -56.30
N SER A 1019 -31.11 -3.66 -57.18
CA SER A 1019 -30.18 -2.55 -56.87
C SER A 1019 -30.41 -1.41 -57.87
N GLY A 1020 -30.16 -0.16 -57.47
CA GLY A 1020 -30.36 1.01 -58.32
C GLY A 1020 -31.06 2.16 -57.60
N SER A 1021 -31.74 3.05 -58.33
CA SER A 1021 -32.32 4.31 -57.80
C SER A 1021 -33.44 4.14 -56.76
N GLY A 1022 -33.82 2.91 -56.40
CA GLY A 1022 -34.75 2.64 -55.30
C GLY A 1022 -34.06 2.33 -53.96
N ASP A 1023 -32.74 2.20 -53.95
CA ASP A 1023 -31.90 2.00 -52.76
C ASP A 1023 -31.56 3.38 -52.20
N VAL A 1024 -32.51 3.92 -51.42
CA VAL A 1024 -32.46 5.30 -50.91
C VAL A 1024 -31.71 5.37 -49.58
N ASN A 1025 -31.51 4.25 -48.91
CA ASN A 1025 -30.69 4.15 -47.69
C ASN A 1025 -29.22 3.75 -47.97
N GLY A 1026 -28.90 3.34 -49.20
CA GLY A 1026 -27.54 3.06 -49.66
C GLY A 1026 -26.97 1.73 -49.18
N ASP A 1027 -27.80 0.78 -48.73
CA ASP A 1027 -27.35 -0.50 -48.18
C ASP A 1027 -27.08 -1.59 -49.25
N GLY A 1028 -27.34 -1.28 -50.52
CA GLY A 1028 -27.12 -2.14 -51.67
C GLY A 1028 -28.29 -3.06 -52.02
N VAL A 1029 -29.42 -3.00 -51.29
CA VAL A 1029 -30.59 -3.84 -51.49
C VAL A 1029 -31.88 -3.03 -51.33
N VAL A 1030 -32.68 -2.94 -52.39
CA VAL A 1030 -33.99 -2.28 -52.28
C VAL A 1030 -34.98 -3.15 -51.49
N ASP A 1031 -35.28 -2.79 -50.24
CA ASP A 1031 -36.17 -3.55 -49.36
C ASP A 1031 -37.19 -2.69 -48.59
N VAL A 1032 -37.74 -3.24 -47.50
CA VAL A 1032 -38.75 -2.52 -46.70
C VAL A 1032 -38.16 -1.28 -46.04
N SER A 1033 -36.87 -1.29 -45.75
CA SER A 1033 -36.13 -0.20 -45.11
C SER A 1033 -36.12 1.04 -46.00
N ASP A 1034 -35.96 0.88 -47.31
CA ASP A 1034 -36.08 1.97 -48.30
C ASP A 1034 -37.49 2.55 -48.35
N ILE A 1035 -38.51 1.70 -48.28
CA ILE A 1035 -39.90 2.16 -48.25
C ILE A 1035 -40.17 2.98 -46.99
N LEU A 1036 -39.66 2.51 -45.84
CA LEU A 1036 -39.79 3.22 -44.58
C LEU A 1036 -38.98 4.52 -44.59
N PHE A 1037 -37.83 4.55 -45.26
CA PHE A 1037 -37.02 5.74 -45.48
C PHE A 1037 -37.79 6.78 -46.30
N VAL A 1038 -38.43 6.39 -47.41
CA VAL A 1038 -39.25 7.35 -48.18
C VAL A 1038 -40.44 7.84 -47.35
N ILE A 1039 -41.15 6.95 -46.65
CA ILE A 1039 -42.32 7.33 -45.84
C ILE A 1039 -41.94 8.27 -44.69
N SER A 1040 -40.74 8.15 -44.11
CA SER A 1040 -40.32 9.02 -43.02
C SER A 1040 -40.07 10.47 -43.44
N TRP A 1041 -39.93 10.73 -44.75
CA TRP A 1041 -39.69 12.06 -45.32
C TRP A 1041 -40.92 12.66 -46.03
N TRP A 1042 -42.11 12.10 -45.82
CA TRP A 1042 -43.34 12.48 -46.53
C TRP A 1042 -43.67 14.00 -46.43
N GLY A 1043 -43.71 14.68 -47.58
CA GLY A 1043 -43.95 16.13 -47.65
C GLY A 1043 -43.17 16.84 -48.75
N ASP A 1044 -43.20 18.18 -48.74
CA ASP A 1044 -42.35 18.99 -49.62
C ASP A 1044 -40.88 18.82 -49.23
N CYS A 1045 -39.99 18.80 -50.22
CA CYS A 1045 -38.54 18.66 -50.04
C CYS A 1045 -37.85 19.93 -49.53
#